data_AF-A0A8J7SUU6-F1
#
_entry.id   AF-A0A8J7SUU6-F1
#
_cell.length_a   1.000
_cell.length_b   1.000
_cell.length_c   1.000
_cell.angle_alpha   90.00
_cell.angle_beta   90.00
_cell.angle_gamma   90.00
#
_symmetry.space_group_name_H-M   'P 1'
#
loop_
_entity.id
_entity.type
_entity.pdbx_description
1 polymer ?
#
loop_
_entity_poly.entity_id
_entity_poly.type
_entity_poly.pdbx_seq_one_letter_code
_entity_poly.pdbx_strand_id
1 'polypeptide(L)'
;MKRFYNYFLSLFLLMAVGISGAMAQAYREGNLLETVEAVTSQDILLNGTGNMGGGQYLCGQGYSSTVTKDCRYRLEQVSGQVDGLNLYVLKQVSTGLYVKDYTLQTTDDEQTSQYDTSDYPFGGYGIAVTADKAEAMQFTVSLAVENGTDPRSKTTQGQAQDLSQPSFVLATKQPSANGSIQFLGHYYKPFYAVYEDTNAWQIHAVDEPQGKEKLQAYMDAYFANNTDPAVTYPAGTNPGACPTELVEAAHAVYTEANAALNADDFTLTDEQVNDLCNRIESSIEKLKTSINPMVDGVYFIHDSRGVFNAGNNMFIYGDKGNGQDYISANGNYTKPAKLDADAVKYLWRVKVVKGDSATIQNVLTGLYFTHKDAVANHFGLSQSETLVMVRKCSETGDKYNHSSFYIRDTNNTKRACTNPSYGWVLNWDDAKDPGSQFVFESVTETEDELNALLEEAKQDVRNEKLASLYGDAVYALNKGISYAPAADYVLDNDFSAEGALVRHTGEEENTPWYCNNKQGGEGTYEALTSEGWDGLTYFHSSWSGGAFEPSISKNHYLVAELEQDATGDILVKVAKRACGDDYPTQFAVYGANKFDKEHPNATEWKFQGLADINYTDSVAVTYTDVDEKGKHKVEGGTKTVPDAVGIAAMHLDSSYAYIKLAATKTLFNASNPLTNRGYFAIAKLNIWEAAEPVVKSYTPELQDVQNTNEAVITELQTQIEAAGKQVADSSATDAQIALLQAALDAFNNNYPDPSRVTTALAEASSIYNAASSKNLIGDKLAQYPTAVAEKLANVITKYQGFNSVKLADINAAVNEINATVAEFKASIKLPEAGKFYTLRSAAKKFENKAGNDSKGVTYRAIIYSESNNATTEVTGSFTPVRFYRMAGSSAINDSASFADADFTKLQDTINISDDARLVWKAEASANGQITFRNLATGMYLTGANGKIYQSVEATPINVEGIAPETFRFNAGKNENGVTQYMNAKAAFNTIVTWNDTTDVNSNFFIEEVAKDKIAKQSFYLANVKEGRFYAGTFAVDIAATDGYITPYKVIGVNGDKLVLGAYDDVVEAGTPFIYSVDMVITTASGVPTTLGFTQVVTANDLTEGNYTYETKNVNGLQGVLTEAVKIPAGKAYINNSGAVAVAPEAGADIAANGAYFNGDASTTSEEGDETLELGKQVGNALTGIDATKVIVLPAKVDVYSIDGKLLRQGVKSSNAAKNLPAGVYVIGGQKVLVK
;
A
#
# COMPACT_ATOMS: atom_id res chain seq x y z
N MET A 1 -0.63 26.93 -0.43
CA MET A 1 -1.90 27.05 0.31
C MET A 1 -2.68 28.23 -0.23
N LYS A 2 -3.75 27.97 -0.99
CA LYS A 2 -4.85 28.90 -1.37
C LYS A 2 -5.84 28.28 -2.38
N ARG A 3 -5.56 27.05 -2.86
CA ARG A 3 -6.51 26.24 -3.67
C ARG A 3 -7.32 25.21 -2.87
N PHE A 4 -7.16 25.15 -1.54
CA PHE A 4 -7.83 24.16 -0.69
C PHE A 4 -9.25 24.55 -0.24
N TYR A 5 -9.69 25.80 -0.50
CA TYR A 5 -11.04 26.25 -0.15
C TYR A 5 -12.10 26.07 -1.28
N ASN A 6 -11.68 25.83 -2.53
CA ASN A 6 -12.63 25.72 -3.64
C ASN A 6 -13.15 24.29 -3.88
N TYR A 7 -12.45 23.26 -3.39
CA TYR A 7 -12.90 21.86 -3.54
C TYR A 7 -14.01 21.48 -2.55
N PHE A 8 -14.09 22.15 -1.40
CA PHE A 8 -15.21 22.01 -0.46
C PHE A 8 -16.47 22.72 -0.95
N LEU A 9 -16.35 23.80 -1.73
CA LEU A 9 -17.49 24.47 -2.36
C LEU A 9 -17.97 23.74 -3.63
N SER A 10 -17.07 23.14 -4.41
CA SER A 10 -17.44 22.44 -5.65
C SER A 10 -18.13 21.10 -5.42
N LEU A 11 -17.87 20.42 -4.28
CA LEU A 11 -18.64 19.23 -3.89
C LEU A 11 -20.05 19.59 -3.42
N PHE A 12 -20.25 20.78 -2.86
CA PHE A 12 -21.58 21.31 -2.52
C PHE A 12 -22.45 21.59 -3.77
N LEU A 13 -21.81 21.93 -4.90
CA LEU A 13 -22.49 22.26 -6.16
C LEU A 13 -22.90 21.03 -7.00
N LEU A 14 -22.32 19.85 -6.75
CA LEU A 14 -22.59 18.64 -7.54
C LEU A 14 -23.56 17.65 -6.87
N MET A 15 -23.89 17.83 -5.59
CA MET A 15 -24.89 17.00 -4.89
C MET A 15 -26.35 17.48 -5.08
N ALA A 16 -26.57 18.59 -5.78
CA ALA A 16 -27.91 19.12 -6.05
C ALA A 16 -28.69 18.37 -7.16
N VAL A 17 -28.14 17.31 -7.76
CA VAL A 17 -28.77 16.61 -8.89
C VAL A 17 -29.85 15.60 -8.45
N GLY A 18 -29.87 15.19 -7.16
CA GLY A 18 -30.88 14.28 -6.61
C GLY A 18 -32.03 14.95 -5.83
N ILE A 19 -31.92 16.25 -5.51
CA ILE A 19 -32.83 16.98 -4.61
C ILE A 19 -33.91 17.77 -5.40
N SER A 20 -33.71 17.96 -6.71
CA SER A 20 -34.60 18.80 -7.54
C SER A 20 -36.03 18.27 -7.65
N GLY A 21 -36.27 16.95 -7.53
CA GLY A 21 -37.61 16.37 -7.69
C GLY A 21 -38.58 16.68 -6.55
N ALA A 22 -38.09 16.82 -5.32
CA ALA A 22 -38.89 17.12 -4.13
C ALA A 22 -39.40 18.55 -4.11
N MET A 23 -38.46 19.48 -4.32
CA MET A 23 -38.71 20.91 -4.42
C MET A 23 -39.57 21.26 -5.63
N ALA A 24 -39.62 20.38 -6.63
CA ALA A 24 -40.51 20.47 -7.77
C ALA A 24 -41.96 20.10 -7.50
N GLN A 25 -42.21 19.25 -6.51
CA GLN A 25 -43.58 18.89 -6.16
C GLN A 25 -44.24 19.95 -5.27
N ALA A 26 -43.44 20.81 -4.63
CA ALA A 26 -43.87 21.95 -3.82
C ALA A 26 -44.20 23.22 -4.63
N TYR A 27 -43.79 23.30 -5.89
CA TYR A 27 -44.04 24.42 -6.79
C TYR A 27 -44.32 23.91 -8.20
N ARG A 28 -45.49 24.22 -8.75
CA ARG A 28 -45.94 23.78 -10.07
C ARG A 28 -46.17 24.98 -10.98
N GLU A 29 -46.12 24.75 -12.29
CA GLU A 29 -46.59 25.74 -13.25
C GLU A 29 -48.09 25.96 -13.05
N GLY A 30 -48.48 27.20 -12.74
CA GLY A 30 -49.87 27.63 -12.71
C GLY A 30 -50.35 28.14 -14.06
N ASN A 31 -51.49 28.83 -14.06
CA ASN A 31 -52.08 29.35 -15.30
C ASN A 31 -51.15 30.35 -16.01
N LEU A 32 -51.13 30.30 -17.34
CA LEU A 32 -50.50 31.34 -18.18
C LEU A 32 -51.18 32.69 -17.90
N LEU A 33 -50.38 33.74 -17.70
CA LEU A 33 -50.88 35.09 -17.44
C LEU A 33 -50.98 35.88 -18.75
N GLU A 34 -52.07 36.61 -18.94
CA GLU A 34 -52.36 37.29 -20.21
C GLU A 34 -52.35 38.82 -20.13
N THR A 35 -52.19 39.40 -18.93
CA THR A 35 -52.19 40.87 -18.73
C THR A 35 -50.99 41.34 -17.91
N VAL A 36 -50.54 42.58 -18.18
CA VAL A 36 -49.44 43.21 -17.42
C VAL A 36 -49.77 43.35 -15.93
N GLU A 37 -51.04 43.62 -15.59
CA GLU A 37 -51.51 43.68 -14.20
C GLU A 37 -51.35 42.33 -13.50
N ALA A 38 -51.71 41.23 -14.16
CA ALA A 38 -51.56 39.89 -13.59
C ALA A 38 -50.09 39.51 -13.42
N VAL A 39 -49.23 39.86 -14.37
CA VAL A 39 -47.78 39.57 -14.31
C VAL A 39 -47.06 40.36 -13.21
N THR A 40 -47.56 41.55 -12.86
CA THR A 40 -46.88 42.46 -11.92
C THR A 40 -47.45 42.45 -10.50
N SER A 41 -48.53 41.72 -10.25
CA SER A 41 -49.22 41.68 -8.95
C SER A 41 -48.96 40.42 -8.11
N GLN A 42 -48.26 39.42 -8.66
CA GLN A 42 -48.05 38.12 -8.00
C GLN A 42 -46.65 37.54 -8.24
N ASP A 43 -46.39 36.37 -7.65
CA ASP A 43 -45.21 35.58 -7.99
C ASP A 43 -45.42 34.87 -9.33
N ILE A 44 -44.37 34.88 -10.14
CA ILE A 44 -44.40 34.45 -11.52
C ILE A 44 -43.26 33.49 -11.83
N LEU A 45 -43.48 32.69 -12.87
CA LEU A 45 -42.47 31.88 -13.54
C LEU A 45 -42.24 32.46 -14.94
N LEU A 46 -40.98 32.72 -15.31
CA LEU A 46 -40.63 33.19 -16.65
C LEU A 46 -40.16 31.98 -17.49
N ASN A 47 -40.98 31.55 -18.44
CA ASN A 47 -40.71 30.44 -19.34
C ASN A 47 -40.15 30.95 -20.68
N GLY A 48 -39.00 30.41 -21.08
CA GLY A 48 -38.47 30.62 -22.42
C GLY A 48 -39.44 30.07 -23.47
N THR A 49 -39.43 30.64 -24.67
CA THR A 49 -40.32 30.23 -25.77
C THR A 49 -39.49 29.67 -26.95
N GLY A 50 -40.13 29.00 -27.92
CA GLY A 50 -39.45 28.50 -29.13
C GLY A 50 -38.53 27.28 -28.92
N ASN A 51 -37.72 26.95 -29.94
CA ASN A 51 -36.93 25.71 -29.95
C ASN A 51 -35.57 25.80 -29.22
N MET A 52 -35.16 27.00 -28.79
CA MET A 52 -33.82 27.28 -28.25
C MET A 52 -33.93 27.75 -26.78
N GLY A 53 -34.60 26.96 -25.95
CA GLY A 53 -34.89 27.29 -24.54
C GLY A 53 -36.36 27.17 -24.13
N GLY A 54 -37.24 26.78 -25.05
CA GLY A 54 -38.67 26.55 -24.76
C GLY A 54 -38.93 25.43 -23.75
N GLY A 55 -39.86 25.67 -22.82
CA GLY A 55 -40.23 24.72 -21.79
C GLY A 55 -39.26 24.68 -20.59
N GLN A 56 -38.42 25.70 -20.46
CA GLN A 56 -37.53 25.88 -19.31
C GLN A 56 -37.78 27.24 -18.66
N TYR A 57 -37.78 27.26 -17.34
CA TYR A 57 -38.03 28.47 -16.54
C TYR A 57 -36.71 29.11 -16.12
N LEU A 58 -36.68 30.45 -16.07
CA LEU A 58 -35.65 31.22 -15.40
C LEU A 58 -35.51 30.70 -13.96
N CYS A 59 -34.33 30.18 -13.61
CA CYS A 59 -34.05 29.55 -12.31
C CYS A 59 -32.67 30.00 -11.82
N GLY A 60 -32.65 30.86 -10.80
CA GLY A 60 -31.43 31.61 -10.45
C GLY A 60 -30.86 32.36 -11.66
N GLN A 61 -29.57 32.21 -11.94
CA GLN A 61 -28.91 32.82 -13.10
C GLN A 61 -28.98 31.96 -14.38
N GLY A 62 -29.73 30.86 -14.38
CA GLY A 62 -29.81 29.88 -15.47
C GLY A 62 -31.23 29.39 -15.76
N TYR A 63 -31.34 28.14 -16.24
CA TYR A 63 -32.60 27.51 -16.62
C TYR A 63 -32.84 26.19 -15.91
N SER A 64 -34.12 25.87 -15.72
CA SER A 64 -34.58 24.56 -15.23
C SER A 64 -35.84 24.13 -15.98
N SER A 65 -35.89 22.87 -16.42
CA SER A 65 -37.11 22.21 -16.91
C SER A 65 -38.07 21.80 -15.79
N THR A 66 -37.66 22.04 -14.54
CA THR A 66 -38.37 21.66 -13.34
C THR A 66 -38.58 22.91 -12.49
N VAL A 67 -39.84 23.24 -12.18
CA VAL A 67 -40.18 24.40 -11.34
C VAL A 67 -39.64 24.16 -9.94
N THR A 68 -38.94 25.11 -9.34
CA THR A 68 -38.47 25.05 -7.94
C THR A 68 -38.69 26.40 -7.28
N LYS A 69 -38.39 26.52 -5.97
CA LYS A 69 -38.39 27.82 -5.27
C LYS A 69 -37.52 28.87 -5.96
N ASP A 70 -36.45 28.44 -6.64
CA ASP A 70 -35.51 29.33 -7.33
C ASP A 70 -35.99 29.77 -8.72
N CYS A 71 -37.04 29.15 -9.24
CA CYS A 71 -37.74 29.59 -10.45
C CYS A 71 -38.74 30.72 -10.18
N ARG A 72 -39.01 31.03 -8.91
CA ARG A 72 -40.04 31.99 -8.50
C ARG A 72 -39.50 33.41 -8.50
N TYR A 73 -40.11 34.26 -9.31
CA TYR A 73 -39.75 35.68 -9.41
C TYR A 73 -40.92 36.60 -9.10
N ARG A 74 -40.61 37.83 -8.71
CA ARG A 74 -41.58 38.91 -8.54
C ARG A 74 -41.09 40.18 -9.21
N LEU A 75 -41.98 40.83 -9.95
CA LEU A 75 -41.77 42.17 -10.50
C LEU A 75 -42.20 43.20 -9.45
N GLU A 76 -41.24 43.90 -8.85
CA GLU A 76 -41.52 44.95 -7.88
C GLU A 76 -41.51 46.31 -8.57
N GLN A 77 -42.64 47.03 -8.55
CA GLN A 77 -42.72 48.37 -9.13
C GLN A 77 -41.78 49.33 -8.39
N VAL A 78 -41.09 50.19 -9.15
CA VAL A 78 -40.24 51.27 -8.64
C VAL A 78 -40.76 52.63 -9.13
N SER A 79 -40.33 53.71 -8.47
CA SER A 79 -40.76 55.06 -8.82
C SER A 79 -40.25 55.49 -10.20
N GLY A 80 -41.14 55.99 -11.06
CA GLY A 80 -40.81 56.55 -12.37
C GLY A 80 -41.51 55.82 -13.52
N GLN A 81 -41.45 56.43 -14.70
CA GLN A 81 -41.93 55.86 -15.95
C GLN A 81 -40.93 56.16 -17.07
N VAL A 82 -40.91 55.32 -18.10
CA VAL A 82 -40.21 55.58 -19.36
C VAL A 82 -41.14 55.25 -20.51
N ASP A 83 -41.24 56.14 -21.49
CA ASP A 83 -42.15 56.02 -22.64
C ASP A 83 -43.61 55.71 -22.26
N GLY A 84 -44.06 56.23 -21.12
CA GLY A 84 -45.42 56.04 -20.58
C GLY A 84 -45.65 54.70 -19.84
N LEU A 85 -44.62 53.85 -19.71
CA LEU A 85 -44.68 52.55 -19.04
C LEU A 85 -44.08 52.62 -17.63
N ASN A 86 -44.67 51.89 -16.68
CA ASN A 86 -44.14 51.75 -15.32
C ASN A 86 -42.84 50.96 -15.31
N LEU A 87 -41.97 51.28 -14.35
CA LEU A 87 -40.70 50.59 -14.15
C LEU A 87 -40.79 49.55 -13.03
N TYR A 88 -40.17 48.40 -13.25
CA TYR A 88 -40.13 47.26 -12.34
C TYR A 88 -38.70 46.74 -12.18
N VAL A 89 -38.40 46.14 -11.04
CA VAL A 89 -37.18 45.33 -10.86
C VAL A 89 -37.58 43.87 -10.67
N LEU A 90 -36.78 42.95 -11.22
CA LEU A 90 -37.07 41.52 -11.17
C LEU A 90 -36.33 40.86 -10.01
N LYS A 91 -37.07 40.34 -9.03
CA LYS A 91 -36.55 39.74 -7.80
C LYS A 91 -36.77 38.24 -7.77
N GLN A 92 -35.74 37.46 -7.49
CA GLN A 92 -35.87 36.05 -7.16
C GLN A 92 -36.41 35.91 -5.73
N VAL A 93 -37.51 35.20 -5.55
CA VAL A 93 -38.22 35.21 -4.27
C VAL A 93 -37.51 34.39 -3.19
N SER A 94 -36.88 33.27 -3.57
CA SER A 94 -36.18 32.37 -2.63
C SER A 94 -34.93 33.01 -2.00
N THR A 95 -34.17 33.78 -2.77
CA THR A 95 -32.90 34.40 -2.32
C THR A 95 -33.07 35.87 -1.95
N GLY A 96 -34.14 36.51 -2.43
CA GLY A 96 -34.36 37.94 -2.29
C GLY A 96 -33.47 38.82 -3.20
N LEU A 97 -32.65 38.20 -4.07
CA LEU A 97 -31.74 38.91 -4.97
C LEU A 97 -32.47 39.44 -6.21
N TYR A 98 -31.98 40.55 -6.75
CA TYR A 98 -32.49 41.19 -7.96
C TYR A 98 -31.58 40.91 -9.15
N VAL A 99 -32.13 40.83 -10.36
CA VAL A 99 -31.32 40.82 -11.60
C VAL A 99 -30.57 42.16 -11.71
N LYS A 100 -29.24 42.09 -11.75
CA LYS A 100 -28.35 43.25 -11.61
C LYS A 100 -28.26 44.05 -12.91
N ASP A 101 -28.24 45.38 -12.79
CA ASP A 101 -28.06 46.30 -13.92
C ASP A 101 -26.76 46.05 -14.68
N TYR A 102 -26.89 46.03 -16.01
CA TYR A 102 -25.79 45.94 -16.95
C TYR A 102 -26.22 46.59 -18.27
N THR A 103 -25.51 47.63 -18.69
CA THR A 103 -25.72 48.26 -20.00
C THR A 103 -24.76 47.65 -21.01
N LEU A 104 -25.30 47.12 -22.11
CA LEU A 104 -24.50 46.55 -23.20
C LEU A 104 -23.54 47.59 -23.78
N GLN A 105 -22.25 47.24 -23.84
CA GLN A 105 -21.16 48.13 -24.26
C GLN A 105 -20.94 48.00 -25.77
N THR A 106 -21.14 49.08 -26.53
CA THR A 106 -20.92 49.08 -27.99
C THR A 106 -19.84 50.08 -28.37
N THR A 107 -18.97 49.70 -29.32
CA THR A 107 -17.84 50.47 -29.84
C THR A 107 -18.01 50.67 -31.35
N ASP A 108 -17.21 51.55 -31.98
CA ASP A 108 -17.23 51.74 -33.44
C ASP A 108 -16.68 50.53 -34.23
N ASP A 109 -16.25 49.46 -33.55
CA ASP A 109 -15.72 48.23 -34.14
C ASP A 109 -16.70 47.07 -33.89
N GLU A 110 -17.20 46.47 -34.98
CA GLU A 110 -18.14 45.34 -34.94
C GLU A 110 -17.58 44.12 -34.17
N GLN A 111 -16.26 43.98 -34.02
CA GLN A 111 -15.66 42.89 -33.23
C GLN A 111 -15.55 43.16 -31.73
N THR A 112 -15.70 44.40 -31.28
CA THR A 112 -15.64 44.77 -29.85
C THR A 112 -16.96 45.31 -29.29
N SER A 113 -17.97 45.46 -30.16
CA SER A 113 -19.34 45.76 -29.76
C SER A 113 -20.03 44.55 -29.13
N GLN A 114 -20.60 44.76 -27.96
CA GLN A 114 -21.41 43.79 -27.23
C GLN A 114 -22.89 44.03 -27.54
N TYR A 115 -23.45 43.24 -28.46
CA TYR A 115 -24.88 43.26 -28.78
C TYR A 115 -25.72 42.37 -27.84
N ASP A 116 -25.05 41.50 -27.10
CA ASP A 116 -25.63 40.61 -26.11
C ASP A 116 -24.59 40.10 -25.09
N THR A 117 -25.03 39.35 -24.08
CA THR A 117 -24.18 38.75 -23.03
C THR A 117 -24.12 37.21 -23.13
N SER A 118 -24.29 36.66 -24.33
CA SER A 118 -24.24 35.21 -24.59
C SER A 118 -22.83 34.62 -24.48
N ASP A 119 -21.79 35.45 -24.41
CA ASP A 119 -20.39 35.09 -24.11
C ASP A 119 -20.14 34.82 -22.61
N TYR A 120 -21.17 34.98 -21.78
CA TYR A 120 -21.20 34.65 -20.35
C TYR A 120 -20.18 35.40 -19.47
N PRO A 121 -20.21 36.75 -19.48
CA PRO A 121 -19.21 37.58 -18.81
C PRO A 121 -19.31 37.53 -17.27
N PHE A 122 -20.38 36.94 -16.71
CA PHE A 122 -20.65 36.90 -15.28
C PHE A 122 -20.29 35.55 -14.65
N GLY A 123 -19.06 35.09 -14.89
CA GLY A 123 -18.57 33.83 -14.29
C GLY A 123 -19.26 32.58 -14.84
N GLY A 124 -19.55 32.56 -16.16
CA GLY A 124 -20.25 31.45 -16.82
C GLY A 124 -21.77 31.63 -16.97
N TYR A 125 -22.29 32.82 -16.60
CA TYR A 125 -23.70 33.20 -16.73
C TYR A 125 -23.88 34.46 -17.60
N GLY A 126 -25.04 34.55 -18.26
CA GLY A 126 -25.43 35.69 -19.11
C GLY A 126 -26.13 36.83 -18.37
N ILE A 127 -26.50 36.61 -17.10
CA ILE A 127 -27.01 37.64 -16.19
C ILE A 127 -26.29 37.57 -14.84
N ALA A 128 -26.19 38.71 -14.16
CA ALA A 128 -25.70 38.82 -12.78
C ALA A 128 -26.86 39.14 -11.83
N VAL A 129 -26.66 38.89 -10.52
CA VAL A 129 -27.64 39.21 -9.47
C VAL A 129 -27.02 40.09 -8.38
N THR A 130 -27.85 40.82 -7.64
CA THR A 130 -27.44 41.72 -6.55
C THR A 130 -28.44 41.72 -5.41
N ALA A 131 -27.97 41.90 -4.17
CA ALA A 131 -28.83 42.11 -3.01
C ALA A 131 -29.28 43.58 -2.88
N ASP A 132 -28.57 44.52 -3.53
CA ASP A 132 -28.90 45.93 -3.50
C ASP A 132 -29.93 46.27 -4.58
N LYS A 133 -31.15 46.59 -4.14
CA LYS A 133 -32.25 46.99 -5.03
C LYS A 133 -31.90 48.23 -5.87
N ALA A 134 -30.99 49.09 -5.43
CA ALA A 134 -30.54 50.25 -6.20
C ALA A 134 -29.63 49.88 -7.39
N GLU A 135 -28.97 48.73 -7.33
CA GLU A 135 -28.15 48.18 -8.42
C GLU A 135 -28.95 47.25 -9.35
N ALA A 136 -30.27 47.11 -9.14
CA ALA A 136 -31.12 46.24 -9.93
C ALA A 136 -31.47 46.86 -11.28
N MET A 137 -31.52 46.02 -12.32
CA MET A 137 -32.00 46.44 -13.63
C MET A 137 -33.47 46.84 -13.56
N GLN A 138 -33.79 48.04 -14.06
CA GLN A 138 -35.15 48.53 -14.16
C GLN A 138 -35.72 48.18 -15.54
N PHE A 139 -36.83 47.48 -15.58
CA PHE A 139 -37.53 47.03 -16.79
C PHE A 139 -38.89 47.71 -16.94
N THR A 140 -39.27 48.00 -18.17
CA THR A 140 -40.68 48.10 -18.56
C THR A 140 -41.19 46.71 -18.91
N VAL A 141 -42.43 46.41 -18.56
CA VAL A 141 -43.09 45.14 -18.86
C VAL A 141 -44.25 45.44 -19.81
N SER A 142 -44.29 44.77 -20.95
CA SER A 142 -45.34 44.97 -21.96
C SER A 142 -45.70 43.66 -22.64
N LEU A 143 -46.95 43.55 -23.09
CA LEU A 143 -47.33 42.46 -23.98
C LEU A 143 -46.50 42.55 -25.26
N ALA A 144 -46.00 41.42 -25.71
CA ALA A 144 -45.20 41.32 -26.92
C ALA A 144 -46.08 41.58 -28.14
N VAL A 145 -45.64 42.49 -29.02
CA VAL A 145 -46.34 42.84 -30.27
C VAL A 145 -45.47 42.41 -31.45
N GLU A 146 -45.93 41.38 -32.16
CA GLU A 146 -45.22 40.87 -33.33
C GLU A 146 -45.11 41.98 -34.40
N ASN A 147 -43.88 42.28 -34.84
CA ASN A 147 -43.57 43.34 -35.80
C ASN A 147 -44.15 44.73 -35.42
N GLY A 148 -44.33 45.00 -34.13
CA GLY A 148 -44.83 46.28 -33.61
C GLY A 148 -43.93 47.47 -33.93
N THR A 149 -44.45 48.69 -33.79
CA THR A 149 -43.68 49.93 -34.02
C THR A 149 -43.06 50.50 -32.74
N ASP A 150 -43.51 50.07 -31.56
CA ASP A 150 -42.97 50.49 -30.28
C ASP A 150 -41.77 49.60 -29.90
N PRO A 151 -40.55 50.15 -29.80
CA PRO A 151 -39.34 49.36 -29.57
C PRO A 151 -39.29 48.68 -28.19
N ARG A 152 -40.17 49.03 -27.24
CA ARG A 152 -40.23 48.38 -25.92
C ARG A 152 -41.16 47.17 -25.85
N SER A 153 -42.04 47.01 -26.83
CA SER A 153 -42.98 45.89 -26.94
C SER A 153 -42.79 45.05 -28.21
N LYS A 154 -42.02 45.56 -29.17
CA LYS A 154 -41.74 44.90 -30.44
C LYS A 154 -40.96 43.60 -30.25
N THR A 155 -41.39 42.57 -30.98
CA THR A 155 -40.77 41.25 -31.04
C THR A 155 -41.00 40.63 -32.43
N THR A 156 -40.25 39.58 -32.81
CA THR A 156 -40.41 38.91 -34.13
C THR A 156 -40.38 37.39 -34.03
N GLN A 157 -41.35 36.66 -34.60
CA GLN A 157 -41.39 35.21 -34.52
C GLN A 157 -40.20 34.53 -35.27
N GLY A 158 -39.56 33.53 -34.66
CA GLY A 158 -38.35 32.88 -35.20
C GLY A 158 -38.03 31.52 -34.56
N GLN A 159 -36.86 30.92 -34.84
CA GLN A 159 -36.49 29.61 -34.26
C GLN A 159 -36.29 29.65 -32.74
N ALA A 160 -35.91 30.81 -32.20
CA ALA A 160 -35.58 31.00 -30.79
C ALA A 160 -36.76 31.43 -29.90
N GLN A 161 -37.92 31.80 -30.47
CA GLN A 161 -39.08 32.22 -29.69
C GLN A 161 -40.41 31.89 -30.38
N ASP A 162 -41.42 31.53 -29.59
CA ASP A 162 -42.77 31.20 -30.06
C ASP A 162 -43.80 32.19 -29.49
N LEU A 163 -44.49 32.89 -30.39
CA LEU A 163 -45.52 33.89 -30.07
C LEU A 163 -46.94 33.34 -30.24
N SER A 164 -47.11 32.02 -30.35
CA SER A 164 -48.41 31.36 -30.45
C SER A 164 -49.31 31.55 -29.21
N GLN A 165 -48.72 31.95 -28.08
CA GLN A 165 -49.38 32.25 -26.81
C GLN A 165 -49.00 33.65 -26.32
N PRO A 166 -49.84 34.31 -25.47
CA PRO A 166 -49.51 35.58 -24.83
C PRO A 166 -48.11 35.56 -24.20
N SER A 167 -47.27 36.50 -24.61
CA SER A 167 -45.87 36.62 -24.16
C SER A 167 -45.57 38.07 -23.79
N PHE A 168 -44.53 38.29 -22.98
CA PHE A 168 -44.16 39.60 -22.46
C PHE A 168 -42.72 39.94 -22.81
N VAL A 169 -42.50 41.21 -23.15
CA VAL A 169 -41.17 41.79 -23.36
C VAL A 169 -40.78 42.58 -22.11
N LEU A 170 -39.59 42.28 -21.59
CA LEU A 170 -38.95 42.99 -20.47
C LEU A 170 -37.83 43.87 -21.02
N ALA A 171 -38.16 45.10 -21.40
CA ALA A 171 -37.21 46.06 -21.97
C ALA A 171 -36.56 46.92 -20.87
N THR A 172 -35.26 47.18 -20.95
CA THR A 172 -34.51 47.95 -19.94
C THR A 172 -34.87 49.43 -19.99
N LYS A 173 -34.83 50.12 -18.84
CA LYS A 173 -35.12 51.56 -18.73
C LYS A 173 -34.23 52.39 -19.65
N GLN A 174 -32.92 52.20 -19.52
CA GLN A 174 -31.92 52.81 -20.40
C GLN A 174 -31.69 51.94 -21.64
N PRO A 175 -31.50 52.54 -22.83
CA PRO A 175 -31.01 51.82 -24.00
C PRO A 175 -29.57 51.33 -23.80
N SER A 176 -29.09 50.44 -24.67
CA SER A 176 -27.67 50.10 -24.79
C SER A 176 -26.83 51.35 -25.13
N ALA A 177 -25.50 51.25 -25.03
CA ALA A 177 -24.61 52.38 -25.23
C ALA A 177 -24.73 53.07 -26.63
N ASN A 178 -25.24 52.39 -27.65
CA ASN A 178 -25.51 52.92 -29.00
C ASN A 178 -26.96 53.40 -29.23
N GLY A 179 -27.81 53.41 -28.19
CA GLY A 179 -29.17 53.92 -28.27
C GLY A 179 -30.26 52.90 -28.66
N SER A 180 -29.90 51.65 -28.94
CA SER A 180 -30.90 50.57 -29.15
C SER A 180 -31.56 50.16 -27.83
N ILE A 181 -32.83 49.73 -27.88
CA ILE A 181 -33.48 49.16 -26.69
C ILE A 181 -32.87 47.78 -26.39
N GLN A 182 -32.51 47.56 -25.13
CA GLN A 182 -31.99 46.29 -24.61
C GLN A 182 -33.12 45.56 -23.84
N PHE A 183 -33.08 44.24 -23.82
CA PHE A 183 -34.09 43.37 -23.22
C PHE A 183 -33.44 42.35 -22.29
N LEU A 184 -34.23 41.83 -21.33
CA LEU A 184 -33.95 40.52 -20.75
C LEU A 184 -34.44 39.46 -21.73
N GLY A 185 -33.52 38.86 -22.47
CA GLY A 185 -33.80 37.84 -23.47
C GLY A 185 -33.46 36.43 -23.02
N HIS A 186 -33.75 35.47 -23.89
CA HIS A 186 -33.34 34.08 -23.74
C HIS A 186 -32.90 33.40 -25.03
N TYR A 187 -31.82 32.61 -24.92
CA TYR A 187 -31.28 31.78 -26.00
C TYR A 187 -30.41 30.68 -25.39
N TYR A 188 -30.94 29.47 -25.26
CA TYR A 188 -30.43 28.36 -24.43
C TYR A 188 -30.27 28.67 -22.92
N LYS A 189 -30.18 29.94 -22.53
CA LYS A 189 -30.03 30.51 -21.19
C LYS A 189 -30.53 31.97 -21.16
N PRO A 190 -30.82 32.55 -19.98
CA PRO A 190 -31.17 33.97 -19.83
C PRO A 190 -29.96 34.89 -20.03
N PHE A 191 -30.15 36.03 -20.70
CA PHE A 191 -29.10 36.99 -21.05
C PHE A 191 -29.67 38.39 -21.36
N TYR A 192 -28.82 39.41 -21.34
CA TYR A 192 -29.15 40.73 -21.91
C TYR A 192 -28.84 40.77 -23.41
N ALA A 193 -29.76 41.33 -24.21
CA ALA A 193 -29.60 41.45 -25.66
C ALA A 193 -30.38 42.64 -26.25
N VAL A 194 -29.99 43.12 -27.42
CA VAL A 194 -30.78 44.07 -28.23
C VAL A 194 -31.69 43.39 -29.26
N TYR A 195 -31.70 42.06 -29.33
CA TYR A 195 -32.42 41.33 -30.36
C TYR A 195 -33.91 41.18 -30.05
N GLU A 196 -34.73 41.37 -31.08
CA GLU A 196 -36.19 41.31 -31.01
C GLU A 196 -36.73 39.88 -31.25
N ASP A 197 -35.88 38.93 -31.65
CA ASP A 197 -36.22 37.52 -31.89
C ASP A 197 -35.88 36.58 -30.72
N THR A 198 -35.45 37.13 -29.58
CA THR A 198 -35.12 36.39 -28.34
C THR A 198 -35.64 37.07 -27.06
N ASN A 199 -36.58 38.02 -27.16
CA ASN A 199 -36.96 38.92 -26.05
C ASN A 199 -38.33 38.63 -25.42
N ALA A 200 -39.06 37.62 -25.89
CA ALA A 200 -40.42 37.31 -25.44
C ALA A 200 -40.47 36.12 -24.47
N TRP A 201 -41.04 36.34 -23.28
CA TRP A 201 -41.24 35.34 -22.23
C TRP A 201 -42.73 34.96 -22.07
N GLN A 202 -43.03 33.67 -21.97
CA GLN A 202 -44.33 33.21 -21.48
C GLN A 202 -44.31 33.25 -19.95
N ILE A 203 -45.22 33.99 -19.33
CA ILE A 203 -45.20 34.20 -17.88
C ILE A 203 -46.39 33.48 -17.25
N HIS A 204 -46.10 32.57 -16.32
CA HIS A 204 -47.11 31.74 -15.64
C HIS A 204 -47.24 32.13 -14.16
N ALA A 205 -48.40 31.91 -13.57
CA ALA A 205 -48.58 31.90 -12.12
C ALA A 205 -47.81 30.74 -11.47
N VAL A 206 -47.60 30.84 -10.15
CA VAL A 206 -47.00 29.78 -9.35
C VAL A 206 -48.09 29.05 -8.57
N ASP A 207 -48.19 27.73 -8.74
CA ASP A 207 -49.06 26.87 -7.91
C ASP A 207 -48.24 26.22 -6.79
N GLU A 208 -48.59 26.47 -5.53
CA GLU A 208 -47.90 25.94 -4.34
C GLU A 208 -48.89 25.08 -3.53
N PRO A 209 -48.74 23.73 -3.51
CA PRO A 209 -49.59 22.86 -2.70
C PRO A 209 -49.53 23.22 -1.22
N GLN A 210 -50.65 23.02 -0.51
CA GLN A 210 -50.83 23.39 0.90
C GLN A 210 -51.26 22.19 1.75
N GLY A 211 -51.23 22.33 3.08
CA GLY A 211 -51.70 21.32 4.02
C GLY A 211 -51.10 19.92 3.82
N LYS A 212 -51.97 18.90 3.84
CA LYS A 212 -51.59 17.48 3.77
C LYS A 212 -50.83 17.11 2.49
N GLU A 213 -51.21 17.70 1.35
CA GLU A 213 -50.58 17.41 0.05
C GLU A 213 -49.10 17.83 0.04
N LYS A 214 -48.78 18.98 0.65
CA LYS A 214 -47.40 19.47 0.77
C LYS A 214 -46.55 18.56 1.65
N LEU A 215 -47.06 18.17 2.82
CA LEU A 215 -46.32 17.31 3.76
C LEU A 215 -46.04 15.92 3.15
N GLN A 216 -47.02 15.34 2.44
CA GLN A 216 -46.84 14.05 1.77
C GLN A 216 -45.73 14.12 0.71
N ALA A 217 -45.69 15.19 -0.10
CA ALA A 217 -44.65 15.38 -1.10
C ALA A 217 -43.23 15.46 -0.48
N TYR A 218 -43.08 16.13 0.67
CA TYR A 218 -41.80 16.16 1.39
C TYR A 218 -41.45 14.80 2.01
N MET A 219 -42.42 14.06 2.53
CA MET A 219 -42.17 12.73 3.08
C MET A 219 -41.69 11.75 2.01
N ASP A 220 -42.37 11.71 0.86
CA ASP A 220 -41.99 10.83 -0.26
C ASP A 220 -40.61 11.19 -0.83
N ALA A 221 -40.26 12.48 -0.78
CA ALA A 221 -38.99 13.00 -1.25
C ALA A 221 -37.79 12.68 -0.36
N TYR A 222 -37.93 12.87 0.96
CA TYR A 222 -36.81 12.77 1.90
C TYR A 222 -36.73 11.40 2.58
N PHE A 223 -37.81 10.62 2.57
CA PHE A 223 -37.90 9.28 3.17
C PHE A 223 -38.39 8.26 2.14
N ALA A 224 -37.47 7.67 1.39
CA ALA A 224 -37.80 6.67 0.37
C ALA A 224 -38.64 5.52 0.96
N ASN A 225 -39.79 5.24 0.34
CA ASN A 225 -40.78 4.24 0.81
C ASN A 225 -41.24 4.45 2.26
N ASN A 226 -41.21 5.70 2.77
CA ASN A 226 -41.51 6.03 4.15
C ASN A 226 -40.62 5.24 5.15
N THR A 227 -39.32 5.11 4.82
CA THR A 227 -38.35 4.43 5.68
C THR A 227 -37.80 5.40 6.72
N ASP A 228 -37.76 4.95 7.97
CA ASP A 228 -37.16 5.68 9.08
C ASP A 228 -35.66 5.96 8.82
N PRO A 229 -35.17 7.21 8.96
CA PRO A 229 -33.75 7.53 8.78
C PRO A 229 -32.84 6.75 9.75
N ALA A 230 -33.31 6.36 10.93
CA ALA A 230 -32.50 5.56 11.88
C ALA A 230 -32.18 4.14 11.38
N VAL A 231 -32.94 3.63 10.40
CA VAL A 231 -32.66 2.35 9.73
C VAL A 231 -31.65 2.54 8.59
N THR A 232 -31.67 3.71 7.96
CA THR A 232 -30.86 4.01 6.78
C THR A 232 -29.45 4.49 7.15
N TYR A 233 -29.35 5.36 8.16
CA TYR A 233 -28.11 6.01 8.58
C TYR A 233 -27.63 5.41 9.92
N PRO A 234 -26.55 4.61 9.92
CA PRO A 234 -26.04 4.01 11.14
C PRO A 234 -25.50 5.09 12.09
N ALA A 235 -26.06 5.16 13.29
CA ALA A 235 -25.59 6.04 14.35
C ALA A 235 -24.33 5.47 15.01
N GLY A 236 -23.36 6.33 15.32
CA GLY A 236 -22.20 5.93 16.12
C GLY A 236 -21.03 6.91 16.05
N THR A 237 -19.90 6.48 16.59
CA THR A 237 -18.63 7.24 16.61
C THR A 237 -17.59 6.71 15.63
N ASN A 238 -17.82 5.52 15.06
CA ASN A 238 -16.92 4.92 14.08
C ASN A 238 -16.84 5.76 12.80
N PRO A 239 -15.71 5.74 12.09
CA PRO A 239 -15.61 6.30 10.76
C PRO A 239 -16.76 5.82 9.85
N GLY A 240 -17.35 6.75 9.10
CA GLY A 240 -18.45 6.49 8.18
C GLY A 240 -19.85 6.49 8.83
N ALA A 241 -19.96 6.31 10.15
CA ALA A 241 -21.23 6.45 10.85
C ALA A 241 -21.66 7.92 10.96
N CYS A 242 -22.96 8.15 11.15
CA CYS A 242 -23.52 9.47 11.44
C CYS A 242 -23.49 9.76 12.95
N PRO A 243 -23.27 11.02 13.38
CA PRO A 243 -23.41 11.40 14.78
C PRO A 243 -24.80 11.05 15.32
N THR A 244 -24.84 10.39 16.48
CA THR A 244 -26.06 9.85 17.07
C THR A 244 -27.14 10.90 17.24
N GLU A 245 -26.77 12.10 17.73
CA GLU A 245 -27.72 13.19 17.96
C GLU A 245 -28.40 13.70 16.68
N LEU A 246 -27.75 13.56 15.51
CA LEU A 246 -28.31 13.98 14.23
C LEU A 246 -29.27 12.92 13.67
N VAL A 247 -28.95 11.63 13.85
CA VAL A 247 -29.85 10.52 13.49
C VAL A 247 -31.12 10.59 14.34
N GLU A 248 -30.98 10.80 15.65
CA GLU A 248 -32.11 10.97 16.57
C GLU A 248 -32.99 12.18 16.21
N ALA A 249 -32.38 13.30 15.83
CA ALA A 249 -33.12 14.48 15.38
C ALA A 249 -33.92 14.22 14.10
N ALA A 250 -33.33 13.56 13.11
CA ALA A 250 -34.02 13.18 11.87
C ALA A 250 -35.15 12.17 12.12
N HIS A 251 -34.90 11.16 12.97
CA HIS A 251 -35.89 10.18 13.39
C HIS A 251 -37.10 10.82 14.09
N ALA A 252 -36.87 11.79 14.97
CA ALA A 252 -37.94 12.51 15.67
C ALA A 252 -38.84 13.27 14.70
N VAL A 253 -38.26 13.98 13.73
CA VAL A 253 -39.00 14.74 12.72
C VAL A 253 -39.78 13.81 11.77
N TYR A 254 -39.17 12.70 11.34
CA TYR A 254 -39.85 11.65 10.56
C TYR A 254 -41.08 11.11 11.31
N THR A 255 -40.91 10.77 12.60
CA THR A 255 -41.97 10.22 13.43
C THR A 255 -43.14 11.20 13.58
N GLU A 256 -42.85 12.49 13.79
CA GLU A 256 -43.85 13.55 13.88
C GLU A 256 -44.65 13.70 12.57
N ALA A 257 -43.95 13.76 11.43
CA ALA A 257 -44.59 13.90 10.11
C ALA A 257 -45.39 12.66 9.70
N ASN A 258 -44.85 11.46 9.93
CA ASN A 258 -45.55 10.21 9.66
C ASN A 258 -46.80 10.06 10.55
N ALA A 259 -46.74 10.47 11.82
CA ALA A 259 -47.91 10.50 12.69
C ALA A 259 -48.99 11.48 12.20
N ALA A 260 -48.59 12.69 11.76
CA ALA A 260 -49.51 13.69 11.23
C ALA A 260 -50.24 13.24 9.95
N LEU A 261 -49.54 12.54 9.04
CA LEU A 261 -50.13 12.03 7.80
C LEU A 261 -51.12 10.88 8.02
N ASN A 262 -50.90 10.06 9.05
CA ASN A 262 -51.69 8.88 9.39
C ASN A 262 -52.79 9.14 10.44
N ALA A 263 -52.94 10.37 10.94
CA ALA A 263 -54.03 10.73 11.83
C ALA A 263 -55.39 10.65 11.10
N ASP A 264 -56.45 10.28 11.84
CA ASP A 264 -57.83 10.18 11.32
C ASP A 264 -58.30 11.50 10.69
N ASP A 265 -57.92 12.64 11.30
CA ASP A 265 -58.14 13.99 10.78
C ASP A 265 -56.81 14.77 10.71
N PHE A 266 -56.51 15.38 9.55
CA PHE A 266 -55.33 16.24 9.39
C PHE A 266 -55.61 17.64 9.95
N THR A 267 -54.94 17.99 11.06
CA THR A 267 -55.25 19.19 11.85
C THR A 267 -54.15 20.26 11.84
N LEU A 268 -53.03 20.02 11.14
CA LEU A 268 -51.94 21.00 11.04
C LEU A 268 -52.35 22.18 10.15
N THR A 269 -52.06 23.39 10.62
CA THR A 269 -52.17 24.61 9.81
C THR A 269 -51.05 24.67 8.75
N ASP A 270 -51.23 25.47 7.69
CA ASP A 270 -50.19 25.62 6.65
C ASP A 270 -48.85 26.13 7.19
N GLU A 271 -48.87 26.97 8.23
CA GLU A 271 -47.66 27.45 8.90
C GLU A 271 -46.93 26.30 9.61
N GLN A 272 -47.67 25.43 10.31
CA GLN A 272 -47.10 24.25 10.98
C GLN A 272 -46.61 23.19 9.97
N VAL A 273 -47.31 23.02 8.85
CA VAL A 273 -46.85 22.16 7.75
C VAL A 273 -45.54 22.68 7.16
N ASN A 274 -45.45 23.99 6.92
CA ASN A 274 -44.23 24.61 6.40
C ASN A 274 -43.05 24.47 7.37
N ASP A 275 -43.27 24.68 8.68
CA ASP A 275 -42.24 24.44 9.70
C ASP A 275 -41.76 22.99 9.70
N LEU A 276 -42.70 22.02 9.67
CA LEU A 276 -42.37 20.61 9.66
C LEU A 276 -41.61 20.20 8.39
N CYS A 277 -42.02 20.69 7.22
CA CYS A 277 -41.30 20.48 5.96
C CYS A 277 -39.86 21.05 6.01
N ASN A 278 -39.68 22.25 6.57
CA ASN A 278 -38.35 22.85 6.76
C ASN A 278 -37.47 22.04 7.72
N ARG A 279 -38.08 21.47 8.78
CA ARG A 279 -37.37 20.60 9.74
C ARG A 279 -36.99 19.26 9.10
N ILE A 280 -37.83 18.69 8.23
CA ILE A 280 -37.51 17.49 7.44
C ILE A 280 -36.28 17.77 6.56
N GLU A 281 -36.33 18.84 5.76
CA GLU A 281 -35.21 19.24 4.89
C GLU A 281 -33.94 19.48 5.71
N SER A 282 -34.01 20.33 6.73
CA SER A 282 -32.85 20.72 7.54
C SER A 282 -32.21 19.54 8.26
N SER A 283 -33.01 18.65 8.86
CA SER A 283 -32.48 17.49 9.59
C SER A 283 -31.81 16.47 8.67
N ILE A 284 -32.42 16.16 7.52
CA ILE A 284 -31.88 15.17 6.57
C ILE A 284 -30.68 15.72 5.80
N GLU A 285 -30.70 16.97 5.36
CA GLU A 285 -29.55 17.57 4.67
C GLU A 285 -28.34 17.72 5.61
N LYS A 286 -28.58 18.01 6.89
CA LYS A 286 -27.53 17.96 7.90
C LYS A 286 -27.01 16.55 8.11
N LEU A 287 -27.87 15.54 8.14
CA LEU A 287 -27.48 14.14 8.31
C LEU A 287 -26.62 13.61 7.16
N LYS A 288 -27.03 13.84 5.90
CA LYS A 288 -26.28 13.46 4.69
C LYS A 288 -24.87 14.06 4.62
N THR A 289 -24.70 15.25 5.20
CA THR A 289 -23.42 15.97 5.21
C THR A 289 -22.59 15.74 6.47
N SER A 290 -23.13 15.02 7.46
CA SER A 290 -22.49 14.77 8.75
C SER A 290 -22.17 13.29 8.92
N ILE A 291 -20.99 12.90 8.47
CA ILE A 291 -20.39 11.59 8.74
C ILE A 291 -19.12 11.78 9.56
N ASN A 292 -18.84 10.83 10.46
CA ASN A 292 -17.54 10.80 11.14
C ASN A 292 -16.46 10.48 10.09
N PRO A 293 -15.44 11.35 9.94
CA PRO A 293 -14.38 11.12 8.96
C PRO A 293 -13.50 9.95 9.37
N MET A 294 -12.77 9.38 8.40
CA MET A 294 -11.64 8.52 8.71
C MET A 294 -10.56 9.35 9.42
N VAL A 295 -10.03 8.83 10.53
CA VAL A 295 -8.99 9.49 11.34
C VAL A 295 -7.90 8.48 11.70
N ASP A 296 -6.81 8.97 12.27
CA ASP A 296 -5.75 8.09 12.79
C ASP A 296 -6.30 7.27 13.97
N GLY A 297 -6.00 5.97 13.99
CA GLY A 297 -6.46 5.08 15.06
C GLY A 297 -6.22 3.61 14.79
N VAL A 298 -6.66 2.77 15.72
CA VAL A 298 -6.61 1.31 15.63
C VAL A 298 -8.02 0.78 15.43
N TYR A 299 -8.18 -0.09 14.43
CA TYR A 299 -9.48 -0.55 13.98
C TYR A 299 -9.51 -2.07 13.81
N PHE A 300 -10.67 -2.66 14.10
CA PHE A 300 -11.08 -3.86 13.37
C PHE A 300 -11.61 -3.46 12.01
N ILE A 301 -11.26 -4.22 10.99
CA ILE A 301 -11.72 -3.99 9.62
C ILE A 301 -12.46 -5.24 9.15
N HIS A 302 -13.71 -5.07 8.74
CA HIS A 302 -14.54 -6.16 8.22
C HIS A 302 -15.41 -5.70 7.06
N ASP A 303 -15.87 -6.65 6.24
CA ASP A 303 -16.80 -6.35 5.15
C ASP A 303 -18.23 -6.05 5.64
N SER A 304 -19.12 -5.64 4.72
CA SER A 304 -20.50 -5.27 5.04
C SER A 304 -21.50 -6.40 4.79
N ARG A 305 -21.06 -7.66 4.63
CA ARG A 305 -21.94 -8.75 4.19
C ARG A 305 -23.06 -9.05 5.17
N GLY A 306 -22.81 -8.97 6.47
CA GLY A 306 -23.80 -9.23 7.51
C GLY A 306 -24.93 -8.21 7.59
N VAL A 307 -24.81 -7.06 6.89
CA VAL A 307 -25.90 -6.09 6.76
C VAL A 307 -26.93 -6.53 5.70
N PHE A 308 -26.52 -7.27 4.66
CA PHE A 308 -27.38 -7.58 3.51
C PHE A 308 -27.74 -9.06 3.38
N ASN A 309 -26.92 -9.96 3.91
CA ASN A 309 -27.11 -11.40 3.82
C ASN A 309 -27.18 -12.00 5.23
N ALA A 310 -27.86 -13.14 5.39
CA ALA A 310 -27.98 -13.88 6.66
C ALA A 310 -26.67 -14.59 7.09
N GLY A 311 -25.50 -13.96 6.93
CA GLY A 311 -24.18 -14.51 7.26
C GLY A 311 -23.28 -13.50 7.98
N ASN A 312 -22.18 -13.98 8.56
CA ASN A 312 -21.25 -13.13 9.33
C ASN A 312 -20.43 -12.19 8.43
N ASN A 313 -20.01 -11.06 9.01
CA ASN A 313 -18.99 -10.19 8.40
C ASN A 313 -17.65 -10.92 8.34
N MET A 314 -16.88 -10.67 7.28
CA MET A 314 -15.51 -11.19 7.15
C MET A 314 -14.50 -10.19 7.72
N PHE A 315 -13.86 -10.50 8.84
CA PHE A 315 -12.79 -9.69 9.41
C PHE A 315 -11.47 -9.97 8.70
N ILE A 316 -10.73 -8.92 8.32
CA ILE A 316 -9.40 -9.08 7.71
C ILE A 316 -8.29 -9.14 8.77
N TYR A 317 -7.27 -9.95 8.53
CA TYR A 317 -6.12 -10.13 9.42
C TYR A 317 -4.83 -10.39 8.63
N GLY A 318 -3.68 -10.15 9.27
CA GLY A 318 -2.38 -10.52 8.73
C GLY A 318 -2.08 -12.00 8.95
N ASP A 319 -1.62 -12.68 7.90
CA ASP A 319 -1.38 -14.12 7.84
C ASP A 319 -0.07 -14.44 7.10
N LYS A 320 0.43 -15.67 7.20
CA LYS A 320 1.68 -16.12 6.58
C LYS A 320 1.55 -17.51 5.94
N GLY A 321 2.18 -17.68 4.78
CA GLY A 321 2.17 -18.95 4.05
C GLY A 321 3.07 -18.93 2.83
N ASN A 322 3.66 -20.08 2.46
CA ASN A 322 4.63 -20.19 1.35
C ASN A 322 5.82 -19.21 1.44
N GLY A 323 6.21 -18.81 2.66
CA GLY A 323 7.29 -17.84 2.88
C GLY A 323 6.93 -16.40 2.50
N GLN A 324 5.66 -16.04 2.50
CA GLN A 324 5.14 -14.69 2.23
C GLN A 324 4.14 -14.27 3.31
N ASP A 325 4.10 -12.97 3.62
CA ASP A 325 3.10 -12.35 4.49
C ASP A 325 1.96 -11.76 3.65
N TYR A 326 0.72 -12.05 4.01
CA TYR A 326 -0.45 -11.66 3.23
C TYR A 326 -1.67 -11.40 4.13
N ILE A 327 -2.76 -10.94 3.50
CA ILE A 327 -4.00 -10.56 4.17
C ILE A 327 -5.02 -11.65 3.88
N SER A 328 -5.57 -12.21 4.95
CA SER A 328 -6.66 -13.18 4.90
C SER A 328 -7.92 -12.59 5.51
N ALA A 329 -9.04 -13.27 5.31
CA ALA A 329 -10.31 -12.90 5.90
C ALA A 329 -10.97 -14.09 6.62
N ASN A 330 -11.63 -13.82 7.74
CA ASN A 330 -12.28 -14.84 8.56
C ASN A 330 -13.71 -14.43 8.93
N GLY A 331 -14.70 -15.20 8.47
CA GLY A 331 -16.11 -15.01 8.80
C GLY A 331 -16.57 -15.73 10.07
N ASN A 332 -15.73 -16.58 10.64
CA ASN A 332 -16.00 -17.28 11.91
C ASN A 332 -15.39 -16.56 13.11
N TYR A 333 -14.65 -15.48 12.89
CA TYR A 333 -14.07 -14.68 13.97
C TYR A 333 -15.19 -13.93 14.71
N THR A 334 -15.27 -14.16 16.01
CA THR A 334 -16.13 -13.40 16.91
C THR A 334 -15.26 -12.47 17.73
N LYS A 335 -15.48 -11.16 17.58
CA LYS A 335 -14.78 -10.14 18.37
C LYS A 335 -15.06 -10.38 19.87
N PRO A 336 -14.04 -10.47 20.74
CA PRO A 336 -14.26 -10.67 22.16
C PRO A 336 -14.80 -9.39 22.81
N ALA A 337 -15.50 -9.54 23.94
CA ALA A 337 -16.06 -8.40 24.68
C ALA A 337 -14.98 -7.52 25.33
N LYS A 338 -13.81 -8.11 25.61
CA LYS A 338 -12.58 -7.44 26.04
C LYS A 338 -11.45 -7.98 25.16
N LEU A 339 -10.57 -7.13 24.66
CA LEU A 339 -9.47 -7.58 23.81
C LEU A 339 -8.48 -8.47 24.56
N ASP A 340 -7.97 -9.46 23.83
CA ASP A 340 -6.94 -10.42 24.21
C ASP A 340 -5.84 -10.47 23.13
N ALA A 341 -4.78 -11.22 23.39
CA ALA A 341 -3.66 -11.39 22.46
C ALA A 341 -4.09 -11.91 21.08
N ASP A 342 -5.08 -12.80 21.04
CA ASP A 342 -5.63 -13.38 19.81
C ASP A 342 -6.30 -12.33 18.91
N ALA A 343 -6.90 -11.29 19.50
CA ALA A 343 -7.50 -10.20 18.75
C ALA A 343 -6.46 -9.34 18.00
N VAL A 344 -5.21 -9.27 18.48
CA VAL A 344 -4.17 -8.36 17.95
C VAL A 344 -3.87 -8.58 16.47
N LYS A 345 -3.96 -9.84 15.98
CA LYS A 345 -3.76 -10.13 14.54
C LYS A 345 -4.84 -9.53 13.62
N TYR A 346 -6.02 -9.21 14.16
CA TYR A 346 -7.14 -8.58 13.44
C TYR A 346 -7.15 -7.04 13.58
N LEU A 347 -6.22 -6.48 14.37
CA LEU A 347 -6.12 -5.04 14.58
C LEU A 347 -5.25 -4.37 13.52
N TRP A 348 -5.69 -3.21 13.07
CA TRP A 348 -5.03 -2.44 12.03
C TRP A 348 -4.86 -0.98 12.47
N ARG A 349 -3.62 -0.49 12.50
CA ARG A 349 -3.29 0.93 12.63
C ARG A 349 -3.53 1.62 11.31
N VAL A 350 -4.47 2.55 11.27
CA VAL A 350 -4.73 3.41 10.11
C VAL A 350 -4.16 4.78 10.42
N LYS A 351 -3.36 5.31 9.48
CA LYS A 351 -2.83 6.67 9.53
C LYS A 351 -3.22 7.40 8.25
N VAL A 352 -4.01 8.45 8.38
CA VAL A 352 -4.49 9.28 7.28
C VAL A 352 -3.37 10.24 6.87
N VAL A 353 -3.01 10.22 5.59
CA VAL A 353 -1.87 11.00 5.07
C VAL A 353 -2.35 12.28 4.40
N LYS A 354 -3.19 12.18 3.36
CA LYS A 354 -3.78 13.32 2.66
C LYS A 354 -4.97 12.91 1.80
N GLY A 355 -6.10 13.61 1.95
CA GLY A 355 -7.33 13.24 1.24
C GLY A 355 -7.77 11.84 1.65
N ASP A 356 -8.12 11.00 0.67
CA ASP A 356 -8.52 9.60 0.91
C ASP A 356 -7.32 8.66 1.10
N SER A 357 -6.07 9.14 1.05
CA SER A 357 -4.89 8.29 1.18
C SER A 357 -4.55 8.02 2.64
N ALA A 358 -4.38 6.74 2.98
CA ALA A 358 -3.96 6.28 4.30
C ALA A 358 -2.92 5.16 4.18
N THR A 359 -2.15 4.94 5.24
CA THR A 359 -1.43 3.68 5.45
C THR A 359 -2.24 2.80 6.40
N ILE A 360 -2.32 1.51 6.12
CA ILE A 360 -2.98 0.53 7.00
C ILE A 360 -1.91 -0.48 7.41
N GLN A 361 -1.59 -0.58 8.69
CA GLN A 361 -0.54 -1.47 9.23
C GLN A 361 -1.17 -2.50 10.17
N ASN A 362 -0.87 -3.77 9.96
CA ASN A 362 -1.31 -4.82 10.88
C ASN A 362 -0.53 -4.69 12.20
N VAL A 363 -1.25 -4.70 13.34
CA VAL A 363 -0.64 -4.43 14.65
C VAL A 363 0.32 -5.54 15.08
N LEU A 364 -0.05 -6.81 14.86
CA LEU A 364 0.79 -7.96 15.26
C LEU A 364 2.10 -8.04 14.45
N THR A 365 1.99 -7.99 13.13
CA THR A 365 3.16 -8.18 12.23
C THR A 365 3.98 -6.91 12.05
N GLY A 366 3.39 -5.73 12.29
CA GLY A 366 4.02 -4.43 11.99
C GLY A 366 4.16 -4.15 10.49
N LEU A 367 3.52 -4.94 9.63
CA LEU A 367 3.61 -4.82 8.17
C LEU A 367 2.40 -4.05 7.60
N TYR A 368 2.62 -3.36 6.50
CA TYR A 368 1.63 -2.50 5.84
C TYR A 368 0.84 -3.25 4.77
N PHE A 369 -0.47 -3.01 4.73
CA PHE A 369 -1.39 -3.46 3.68
C PHE A 369 -0.87 -3.00 2.32
N THR A 370 -0.70 -3.94 1.39
CA THR A 370 -0.44 -3.62 -0.02
C THR A 370 -1.61 -4.04 -0.88
N HIS A 371 -1.92 -3.29 -1.94
CA HIS A 371 -2.93 -3.70 -2.91
C HIS A 371 -2.34 -4.60 -4.02
N LYS A 372 -1.31 -5.39 -3.69
CA LYS A 372 -0.60 -6.30 -4.60
C LYS A 372 -0.77 -7.73 -4.11
N ASP A 373 -1.09 -8.65 -5.00
CA ASP A 373 -1.25 -10.06 -4.63
C ASP A 373 0.13 -10.64 -4.22
N ALA A 374 0.23 -11.20 -3.02
CA ALA A 374 1.42 -11.91 -2.54
C ALA A 374 1.33 -13.42 -2.84
N VAL A 375 0.13 -13.98 -2.63
CA VAL A 375 -0.23 -15.34 -3.04
C VAL A 375 -1.58 -15.27 -3.77
N ALA A 376 -1.94 -16.34 -4.48
CA ALA A 376 -3.18 -16.34 -5.27
C ALA A 376 -4.39 -15.94 -4.42
N ASN A 377 -5.10 -14.89 -4.85
CA ASN A 377 -6.29 -14.34 -4.18
C ASN A 377 -6.06 -13.72 -2.78
N HIS A 378 -4.83 -13.35 -2.45
CA HIS A 378 -4.52 -12.61 -1.22
C HIS A 378 -3.56 -11.46 -1.48
N PHE A 379 -3.94 -10.28 -1.02
CA PHE A 379 -3.05 -9.13 -0.95
C PHE A 379 -1.88 -9.35 0.01
N GLY A 380 -0.73 -8.78 -0.31
CA GLY A 380 0.48 -8.88 0.50
C GLY A 380 0.57 -7.87 1.63
N LEU A 381 1.41 -8.19 2.60
CA LEU A 381 1.90 -7.27 3.61
C LEU A 381 3.35 -6.89 3.31
N SER A 382 3.73 -5.63 3.58
CA SER A 382 5.03 -5.07 3.24
C SER A 382 5.72 -4.44 4.46
N GLN A 383 7.04 -4.55 4.54
CA GLN A 383 7.81 -3.81 5.56
C GLN A 383 7.82 -2.30 5.33
N SER A 384 7.60 -1.85 4.09
CA SER A 384 7.60 -0.43 3.77
C SER A 384 6.19 0.15 3.81
N GLU A 385 6.10 1.40 4.28
CA GLU A 385 4.85 2.15 4.29
C GLU A 385 4.22 2.18 2.89
N THR A 386 3.03 1.61 2.78
CA THR A 386 2.27 1.58 1.53
C THR A 386 1.03 2.44 1.66
N LEU A 387 0.83 3.35 0.70
CA LEU A 387 -0.37 4.15 0.61
C LEU A 387 -1.48 3.35 -0.07
N VAL A 388 -2.64 3.29 0.57
CA VAL A 388 -3.90 2.83 -0.01
C VAL A 388 -4.91 3.97 0.02
N MET A 389 -5.91 3.90 -0.85
CA MET A 389 -7.05 4.80 -0.76
C MET A 389 -8.14 4.17 0.11
N VAL A 390 -8.52 4.86 1.17
CA VAL A 390 -9.69 4.56 2.00
C VAL A 390 -10.75 5.60 1.67
N ARG A 391 -11.61 5.27 0.71
CA ARG A 391 -12.60 6.21 0.16
C ARG A 391 -13.99 5.80 0.60
N LYS A 392 -14.83 6.77 1.00
CA LYS A 392 -16.24 6.52 1.28
C LYS A 392 -16.94 5.81 0.12
N CYS A 393 -17.71 4.76 0.39
CA CYS A 393 -18.47 4.06 -0.64
C CYS A 393 -19.50 4.99 -1.30
N SER A 394 -19.79 4.79 -2.59
CA SER A 394 -20.79 5.59 -3.32
C SER A 394 -22.21 5.12 -3.03
N GLU A 395 -23.14 6.05 -2.77
CA GLU A 395 -24.57 5.81 -2.49
C GLU A 395 -25.36 5.35 -3.73
N THR A 396 -24.91 4.30 -4.39
CA THR A 396 -25.54 3.82 -5.63
C THR A 396 -25.76 2.30 -5.60
N GLY A 397 -27.02 1.88 -5.66
CA GLY A 397 -27.42 0.46 -5.70
C GLY A 397 -28.21 0.01 -4.48
N ASP A 398 -28.75 -1.21 -4.55
CA ASP A 398 -29.61 -1.86 -3.55
C ASP A 398 -28.84 -2.55 -2.40
N LYS A 399 -27.52 -2.64 -2.50
CA LYS A 399 -26.62 -3.28 -1.52
C LYS A 399 -25.50 -2.36 -1.08
N TYR A 400 -25.86 -1.19 -0.56
CA TYR A 400 -24.93 -0.15 -0.13
C TYR A 400 -24.98 0.06 1.39
N ASN A 401 -23.82 0.04 2.05
CA ASN A 401 -23.71 0.33 3.47
C ASN A 401 -23.25 1.77 3.70
N HIS A 402 -24.08 2.57 4.38
CA HIS A 402 -23.83 3.98 4.68
C HIS A 402 -22.58 4.22 5.54
N SER A 403 -22.09 3.25 6.34
CA SER A 403 -20.86 3.40 7.12
C SER A 403 -19.60 2.84 6.45
N SER A 404 -19.70 2.35 5.22
CA SER A 404 -18.61 1.63 4.58
C SER A 404 -17.67 2.50 3.72
N PHE A 405 -16.45 1.99 3.56
CA PHE A 405 -15.36 2.53 2.75
C PHE A 405 -14.84 1.45 1.78
N TYR A 406 -14.38 1.89 0.63
CA TYR A 406 -13.55 1.10 -0.26
C TYR A 406 -12.09 1.22 0.16
N ILE A 407 -11.39 0.08 0.21
CA ILE A 407 -9.93 0.04 0.20
C ILE A 407 -9.50 -0.21 -1.25
N ARG A 408 -8.74 0.72 -1.84
CA ARG A 408 -8.32 0.67 -3.26
C ARG A 408 -6.85 0.99 -3.44
N ASP A 409 -6.29 0.55 -4.56
CA ASP A 409 -5.04 1.09 -5.06
C ASP A 409 -5.25 2.55 -5.51
N THR A 410 -4.20 3.34 -5.41
CA THR A 410 -4.07 4.72 -5.89
C THR A 410 -4.49 4.94 -7.36
N ASN A 411 -4.51 3.90 -8.19
CA ASN A 411 -4.95 3.94 -9.60
C ASN A 411 -6.49 3.81 -9.82
N ASN A 412 -7.29 3.80 -8.76
CA ASN A 412 -8.75 4.04 -8.73
C ASN A 412 -9.71 3.00 -9.35
N THR A 413 -9.24 1.99 -10.13
CA THR A 413 -10.14 1.02 -10.81
C THR A 413 -10.43 -0.27 -10.03
N LYS A 414 -9.47 -0.80 -9.26
CA LYS A 414 -9.61 -2.07 -8.51
C LYS A 414 -9.77 -1.81 -7.01
N ARG A 415 -10.59 -2.64 -6.34
CA ARG A 415 -10.83 -2.55 -4.88
C ARG A 415 -10.62 -3.90 -4.21
N ALA A 416 -10.27 -3.86 -2.93
CA ALA A 416 -10.21 -5.06 -2.11
C ALA A 416 -11.61 -5.64 -1.92
N CYS A 417 -11.72 -6.96 -1.97
CA CYS A 417 -12.96 -7.69 -1.73
C CYS A 417 -12.65 -9.00 -1.01
N THR A 418 -13.34 -9.27 0.09
CA THR A 418 -13.25 -10.55 0.80
C THR A 418 -14.04 -11.62 0.05
N ASN A 419 -13.68 -12.90 0.16
CA ASN A 419 -14.48 -14.03 -0.33
C ASN A 419 -14.74 -15.05 0.81
N PRO A 420 -16.01 -15.34 1.16
CA PRO A 420 -16.33 -16.18 2.31
C PRO A 420 -16.03 -17.67 2.10
N SER A 421 -15.98 -18.16 0.85
CA SER A 421 -15.78 -19.60 0.58
C SER A 421 -14.36 -20.08 0.87
N TYR A 422 -13.38 -19.17 0.87
CA TYR A 422 -11.97 -19.53 0.91
C TYR A 422 -11.10 -18.60 1.79
N GLY A 423 -11.71 -17.61 2.46
CA GLY A 423 -10.97 -16.65 3.30
C GLY A 423 -10.09 -15.67 2.52
N TRP A 424 -10.36 -15.49 1.22
CA TRP A 424 -9.56 -14.66 0.32
C TRP A 424 -9.79 -13.17 0.53
N VAL A 425 -8.79 -12.37 0.15
CA VAL A 425 -8.90 -10.91 -0.01
C VAL A 425 -8.27 -10.53 -1.35
N LEU A 426 -9.11 -10.25 -2.34
CA LEU A 426 -8.75 -10.17 -3.75
C LEU A 426 -9.21 -8.87 -4.42
N ASN A 427 -8.75 -8.64 -5.65
CA ASN A 427 -9.22 -7.56 -6.50
C ASN A 427 -10.62 -7.85 -7.05
N TRP A 428 -11.57 -6.94 -6.86
CA TRP A 428 -12.91 -7.03 -7.44
C TRP A 428 -13.33 -5.69 -8.05
N ASP A 429 -14.12 -5.72 -9.11
CA ASP A 429 -14.51 -4.49 -9.82
C ASP A 429 -15.93 -4.04 -9.46
N ASP A 430 -16.78 -4.94 -8.95
CA ASP A 430 -18.16 -4.62 -8.59
C ASP A 430 -18.22 -3.78 -7.29
N ALA A 431 -18.68 -2.55 -7.44
CA ALA A 431 -18.85 -1.60 -6.34
C ALA A 431 -19.98 -1.96 -5.38
N LYS A 432 -20.92 -2.79 -5.82
CA LYS A 432 -22.12 -3.18 -5.08
C LYS A 432 -21.92 -4.45 -4.25
N ASP A 433 -20.83 -5.19 -4.46
CA ASP A 433 -20.55 -6.36 -3.66
C ASP A 433 -20.31 -5.94 -2.20
N PRO A 434 -21.08 -6.45 -1.22
CA PRO A 434 -20.86 -6.11 0.18
C PRO A 434 -19.48 -6.53 0.71
N GLY A 435 -18.82 -7.51 0.06
CA GLY A 435 -17.44 -7.89 0.34
C GLY A 435 -16.39 -6.84 0.00
N SER A 436 -16.75 -5.91 -0.89
CA SER A 436 -15.90 -4.78 -1.26
C SER A 436 -16.10 -3.55 -0.38
N GLN A 437 -17.04 -3.60 0.56
CA GLN A 437 -17.48 -2.48 1.38
C GLN A 437 -17.03 -2.71 2.82
N PHE A 438 -15.94 -2.06 3.24
CA PHE A 438 -15.33 -2.27 4.55
C PHE A 438 -15.83 -1.27 5.58
N VAL A 439 -16.13 -1.76 6.78
CA VAL A 439 -16.42 -0.97 7.97
C VAL A 439 -15.19 -0.99 8.87
N PHE A 440 -14.88 0.16 9.43
CA PHE A 440 -13.77 0.37 10.36
C PHE A 440 -14.36 0.56 11.75
N GLU A 441 -14.25 -0.46 12.60
CA GLU A 441 -14.71 -0.38 13.99
C GLU A 441 -13.56 0.07 14.88
N SER A 442 -13.71 1.24 15.49
CA SER A 442 -12.68 1.82 16.36
C SER A 442 -12.51 0.97 17.61
N VAL A 443 -11.26 0.81 18.03
CA VAL A 443 -10.90 0.19 19.30
C VAL A 443 -10.86 1.25 20.40
N THR A 444 -11.27 0.89 21.62
CA THR A 444 -11.37 1.82 22.75
C THR A 444 -10.16 1.81 23.68
N GLU A 445 -9.35 0.76 23.59
CA GLU A 445 -8.14 0.52 24.34
C GLU A 445 -7.08 1.59 24.02
N THR A 446 -6.38 2.02 25.06
CA THR A 446 -5.27 2.96 24.95
C THR A 446 -4.07 2.33 24.24
N GLU A 447 -3.15 3.13 23.70
CA GLU A 447 -1.90 2.60 23.10
C GLU A 447 -1.08 1.76 24.10
N ASP A 448 -1.09 2.10 25.39
CA ASP A 448 -0.41 1.30 26.41
C ASP A 448 -1.06 -0.08 26.59
N GLU A 449 -2.40 -0.16 26.61
CA GLU A 449 -3.14 -1.42 26.66
C GLU A 449 -2.93 -2.25 25.38
N LEU A 450 -2.95 -1.61 24.21
CA LEU A 450 -2.68 -2.27 22.93
C LEU A 450 -1.24 -2.78 22.82
N ASN A 451 -0.26 -2.02 23.34
CA ASN A 451 1.12 -2.47 23.38
C ASN A 451 1.30 -3.64 24.37
N ALA A 452 0.60 -3.65 25.50
CA ALA A 452 0.61 -4.79 26.42
C ALA A 452 0.05 -6.05 25.75
N LEU A 453 -1.09 -5.94 25.06
CA LEU A 453 -1.68 -7.04 24.28
C LEU A 453 -0.77 -7.49 23.12
N LEU A 454 -0.09 -6.55 22.45
CA LEU A 454 0.88 -6.88 21.41
C LEU A 454 2.06 -7.67 21.96
N GLU A 455 2.58 -7.31 23.13
CA GLU A 455 3.66 -8.05 23.76
C GLU A 455 3.22 -9.44 24.23
N GLU A 456 1.98 -9.58 24.71
CA GLU A 456 1.36 -10.89 24.99
C GLU A 456 1.26 -11.74 23.71
N ALA A 457 0.73 -11.18 22.61
CA ALA A 457 0.64 -11.89 21.33
C ALA A 457 2.01 -12.28 20.75
N LYS A 458 3.03 -11.42 20.88
CA LYS A 458 4.41 -11.78 20.52
C LYS A 458 4.99 -12.85 21.44
N GLN A 459 4.60 -12.85 22.71
CA GLN A 459 4.99 -13.89 23.66
C GLN A 459 4.42 -15.24 23.26
N ASP A 460 3.17 -15.30 22.81
CA ASP A 460 2.55 -16.52 22.29
C ASP A 460 3.32 -17.09 21.09
N VAL A 461 3.73 -16.24 20.14
CA VAL A 461 4.56 -16.66 18.99
C VAL A 461 5.90 -17.24 19.45
N ARG A 462 6.55 -16.64 20.46
CA ARG A 462 7.78 -17.18 21.05
C ARG A 462 7.52 -18.52 21.73
N ASN A 463 6.42 -18.63 22.47
CA ASN A 463 6.02 -19.86 23.17
C ASN A 463 5.80 -21.00 22.18
N GLU A 464 5.08 -20.76 21.07
CA GLU A 464 4.89 -21.75 20.00
C GLU A 464 6.21 -22.21 19.39
N LYS A 465 7.11 -21.26 19.08
CA LYS A 465 8.42 -21.57 18.50
C LYS A 465 9.29 -22.39 19.45
N LEU A 466 9.35 -22.02 20.73
CA LEU A 466 10.10 -22.77 21.73
C LEU A 466 9.49 -24.15 21.97
N ALA A 467 8.16 -24.27 22.01
CA ALA A 467 7.47 -25.55 22.17
C ALA A 467 7.76 -26.52 21.02
N SER A 468 7.76 -26.04 19.77
CA SER A 468 8.14 -26.85 18.61
C SER A 468 9.60 -27.31 18.70
N LEU A 469 10.53 -26.38 18.95
CA LEU A 469 11.95 -26.68 19.04
C LEU A 469 12.28 -27.61 20.22
N TYR A 470 11.58 -27.44 21.34
CA TYR A 470 11.62 -28.34 22.49
C TYR A 470 11.22 -29.76 22.08
N GLY A 471 10.13 -29.92 21.33
CA GLY A 471 9.72 -31.21 20.79
C GLY A 471 10.80 -31.86 19.91
N ASP A 472 11.42 -31.09 19.01
CA ASP A 472 12.49 -31.57 18.12
C ASP A 472 13.75 -32.00 18.91
N ALA A 473 14.15 -31.19 19.89
CA ALA A 473 15.30 -31.47 20.75
C ALA A 473 15.08 -32.72 21.60
N VAL A 474 13.90 -32.85 22.21
CA VAL A 474 13.49 -34.02 22.98
C VAL A 474 13.49 -35.27 22.12
N TYR A 475 12.92 -35.20 20.90
CA TYR A 475 12.93 -36.31 19.96
C TYR A 475 14.36 -36.72 19.56
N ALA A 476 15.21 -35.75 19.22
CA ALA A 476 16.58 -36.00 18.82
C ALA A 476 17.40 -36.74 19.88
N LEU A 477 17.22 -36.39 21.15
CA LEU A 477 17.88 -37.08 22.27
C LEU A 477 17.28 -38.48 22.51
N ASN A 478 15.95 -38.60 22.52
CA ASN A 478 15.28 -39.84 22.94
C ASN A 478 15.22 -40.92 21.86
N LYS A 479 15.36 -40.59 20.57
CA LYS A 479 15.39 -41.61 19.49
C LYS A 479 16.49 -42.66 19.68
N GLY A 480 17.51 -42.36 20.49
CA GLY A 480 18.61 -43.27 20.80
C GLY A 480 18.47 -44.03 22.12
N ILE A 481 17.40 -43.83 22.89
CA ILE A 481 17.18 -44.45 24.22
C ILE A 481 15.93 -45.34 24.13
N SER A 482 16.03 -46.57 24.62
CA SER A 482 14.87 -47.46 24.76
C SER A 482 14.91 -48.23 26.07
N TYR A 483 13.72 -48.60 26.55
CA TYR A 483 13.55 -49.44 27.72
C TYR A 483 12.79 -50.70 27.32
N ALA A 484 13.21 -51.85 27.85
CA ALA A 484 12.53 -53.12 27.69
C ALA A 484 12.27 -53.76 29.05
N PRO A 485 11.25 -54.62 29.19
CA PRO A 485 11.08 -55.44 30.40
C PRO A 485 12.34 -56.27 30.69
N ALA A 486 12.47 -56.75 31.94
CA ALA A 486 13.51 -57.69 32.31
C ALA A 486 13.51 -58.92 31.37
N ALA A 487 14.68 -59.53 31.14
CA ALA A 487 14.84 -60.60 30.15
C ALA A 487 14.02 -61.87 30.46
N ASP A 488 13.68 -62.09 31.73
CA ASP A 488 12.84 -63.17 32.24
C ASP A 488 11.36 -62.76 32.42
N TYR A 489 10.99 -61.54 32.04
CA TYR A 489 9.60 -61.09 32.05
C TYR A 489 8.77 -61.94 31.09
N VAL A 490 7.76 -62.61 31.65
CA VAL A 490 6.79 -63.39 30.88
C VAL A 490 5.56 -62.52 30.66
N LEU A 491 5.32 -62.13 29.42
CA LEU A 491 4.08 -61.43 29.07
C LEU A 491 2.91 -62.42 29.14
N ASP A 492 1.83 -62.00 29.81
CA ASP A 492 0.55 -62.72 29.89
C ASP A 492 -0.59 -61.86 29.31
N ASN A 493 -1.78 -62.43 29.26
CA ASN A 493 -3.02 -61.69 28.95
C ASN A 493 -3.85 -61.42 30.21
N ASP A 494 -3.23 -61.44 31.39
CA ASP A 494 -3.90 -61.09 32.64
C ASP A 494 -3.84 -59.58 32.86
N PHE A 495 -5.02 -58.97 32.95
CA PHE A 495 -5.20 -57.56 33.27
C PHE A 495 -5.94 -57.41 34.61
N SER A 496 -5.92 -58.45 35.45
CA SER A 496 -6.50 -58.42 36.80
C SER A 496 -5.93 -57.26 37.61
N ALA A 497 -6.72 -56.77 38.57
CA ALA A 497 -6.38 -55.57 39.34
C ALA A 497 -5.17 -55.75 40.29
N GLU A 498 -4.65 -56.96 40.48
CA GLU A 498 -3.54 -57.20 41.41
C GLU A 498 -2.27 -56.51 40.91
N GLY A 499 -1.78 -55.54 41.68
CA GLY A 499 -0.60 -54.72 41.36
C GLY A 499 -0.80 -53.68 40.26
N ALA A 500 -1.99 -53.58 39.66
CA ALA A 500 -2.29 -52.57 38.65
C ALA A 500 -2.43 -51.19 39.30
N LEU A 501 -1.80 -50.18 38.73
CA LEU A 501 -1.79 -48.82 39.28
C LEU A 501 -3.03 -48.02 38.91
N VAL A 502 -3.76 -48.40 37.85
CA VAL A 502 -5.00 -47.72 37.47
C VAL A 502 -6.19 -48.52 37.98
N ARG A 503 -6.99 -47.87 38.83
CA ARG A 503 -8.15 -48.49 39.48
C ARG A 503 -9.20 -48.92 38.45
N HIS A 504 -9.77 -50.10 38.63
CA HIS A 504 -10.93 -50.52 37.84
C HIS A 504 -12.18 -49.74 38.27
N THR A 505 -12.82 -49.06 37.34
CA THR A 505 -14.11 -48.40 37.53
C THR A 505 -15.08 -48.92 36.46
N GLY A 506 -16.15 -49.59 36.88
CA GLY A 506 -17.13 -50.17 35.96
C GLY A 506 -18.05 -49.14 35.26
N GLU A 507 -17.72 -47.85 35.27
CA GLU A 507 -18.58 -46.75 34.79
C GLU A 507 -17.77 -45.64 34.09
N GLU A 508 -18.23 -45.19 32.91
CA GLU A 508 -17.61 -44.16 32.05
C GLU A 508 -17.48 -42.82 32.76
N GLU A 509 -18.50 -42.43 33.54
CA GLU A 509 -18.58 -41.11 34.19
C GLU A 509 -17.55 -40.95 35.32
N ASN A 510 -17.09 -42.05 35.91
CA ASN A 510 -16.16 -42.07 37.04
C ASN A 510 -14.79 -42.66 36.67
N THR A 511 -14.46 -42.70 35.38
CA THR A 511 -13.24 -43.33 34.90
C THR A 511 -11.95 -42.60 35.36
N PRO A 512 -10.88 -43.32 35.74
CA PRO A 512 -9.57 -42.73 36.01
C PRO A 512 -8.83 -42.32 34.72
N TRP A 513 -9.44 -42.56 33.56
CA TRP A 513 -8.86 -42.24 32.27
C TRP A 513 -9.33 -40.88 31.73
N TYR A 514 -8.51 -40.28 30.89
CA TYR A 514 -8.88 -39.15 30.06
C TYR A 514 -8.22 -39.26 28.69
N CYS A 515 -8.92 -38.88 27.63
CA CYS A 515 -8.39 -38.77 26.28
C CYS A 515 -8.71 -37.39 25.72
N ASN A 516 -7.71 -36.77 25.11
CA ASN A 516 -7.87 -35.45 24.47
C ASN A 516 -8.85 -35.46 23.29
N ASN A 517 -9.05 -36.61 22.66
CA ASN A 517 -9.90 -36.73 21.50
C ASN A 517 -10.56 -38.10 21.48
N LYS A 518 -11.43 -38.39 22.46
CA LYS A 518 -12.22 -39.64 22.48
C LYS A 518 -13.26 -39.66 21.36
N GLN A 519 -13.49 -40.82 20.76
CA GLN A 519 -14.59 -40.98 19.80
C GLN A 519 -15.95 -40.98 20.52
N GLY A 520 -16.87 -40.10 20.10
CA GLY A 520 -18.13 -39.86 20.81
C GLY A 520 -19.19 -40.96 20.70
N GLY A 521 -19.14 -41.80 19.65
CA GLY A 521 -20.15 -42.83 19.38
C GLY A 521 -19.62 -44.26 19.26
N GLU A 522 -18.35 -44.48 19.60
CA GLU A 522 -17.66 -45.76 19.43
C GLU A 522 -16.57 -45.90 20.48
N GLY A 523 -16.60 -47.01 21.21
CA GLY A 523 -15.65 -47.33 22.28
C GLY A 523 -15.81 -46.51 23.57
N THR A 524 -15.33 -47.09 24.67
CA THR A 524 -15.52 -46.54 26.02
C THR A 524 -14.24 -46.64 26.84
N TYR A 525 -14.11 -45.85 27.91
CA TYR A 525 -12.97 -45.93 28.82
C TYR A 525 -13.03 -47.17 29.72
N GLU A 526 -14.22 -47.69 30.05
CA GLU A 526 -14.33 -48.88 30.90
C GLU A 526 -13.69 -50.09 30.23
N ALA A 527 -13.68 -50.15 28.89
CA ALA A 527 -13.02 -51.20 28.15
C ALA A 527 -11.55 -51.36 28.56
N LEU A 528 -10.84 -50.26 28.83
CA LEU A 528 -9.42 -50.27 29.19
C LEU A 528 -9.13 -51.15 30.41
N THR A 529 -10.07 -51.26 31.35
CA THR A 529 -9.89 -52.03 32.59
C THR A 529 -10.94 -53.13 32.78
N SER A 530 -11.82 -53.40 31.80
CA SER A 530 -12.95 -54.33 31.97
C SER A 530 -12.52 -55.80 32.17
N GLU A 531 -13.32 -56.57 32.89
CA GLU A 531 -13.16 -58.03 32.99
C GLU A 531 -13.58 -58.76 31.71
N GLY A 532 -12.97 -59.92 31.45
CA GLY A 532 -13.29 -60.76 30.28
C GLY A 532 -12.75 -60.21 28.94
N TRP A 533 -13.06 -60.91 27.85
CA TRP A 533 -12.58 -60.57 26.50
C TRP A 533 -13.75 -60.54 25.51
N ASP A 534 -14.48 -59.43 25.50
CA ASP A 534 -15.58 -59.22 24.55
C ASP A 534 -15.12 -58.44 23.32
N GLY A 535 -15.41 -58.94 22.12
CA GLY A 535 -14.90 -58.33 20.88
C GLY A 535 -15.47 -56.96 20.53
N LEU A 536 -16.56 -56.53 21.18
CA LEU A 536 -17.13 -55.18 21.03
C LEU A 536 -16.71 -54.21 22.13
N THR A 537 -16.02 -54.68 23.16
CA THR A 537 -15.55 -53.84 24.27
C THR A 537 -14.13 -53.36 23.97
N TYR A 538 -14.01 -52.10 23.55
CA TYR A 538 -12.73 -51.44 23.29
C TYR A 538 -12.85 -49.93 23.50
N PHE A 539 -11.72 -49.27 23.69
CA PHE A 539 -11.56 -47.82 23.61
C PHE A 539 -11.21 -47.41 22.17
N HIS A 540 -11.65 -46.24 21.72
CA HIS A 540 -11.27 -45.66 20.43
C HIS A 540 -11.07 -44.14 20.53
N SER A 541 -9.94 -43.64 20.03
CA SER A 541 -9.71 -42.20 19.85
C SER A 541 -10.30 -41.71 18.52
N SER A 542 -10.73 -40.46 18.43
CA SER A 542 -11.55 -39.95 17.33
C SER A 542 -10.88 -40.13 15.96
N TRP A 543 -11.58 -40.81 15.05
CA TRP A 543 -11.20 -40.86 13.63
C TRP A 543 -11.94 -39.81 12.79
N SER A 544 -12.88 -39.07 13.41
CA SER A 544 -13.78 -38.10 12.75
C SER A 544 -13.05 -36.87 12.19
N GLY A 545 -11.85 -36.56 12.73
CA GLY A 545 -10.99 -35.47 12.26
C GLY A 545 -10.14 -35.80 11.03
N GLY A 546 -10.20 -37.03 10.51
CA GLY A 546 -9.37 -37.50 9.40
C GLY A 546 -8.01 -38.05 9.83
N ALA A 547 -7.31 -38.68 8.88
CA ALA A 547 -6.00 -39.26 9.09
C ALA A 547 -4.92 -38.19 9.28
N PHE A 548 -3.94 -38.44 10.15
CA PHE A 548 -2.77 -37.59 10.34
C PHE A 548 -1.52 -38.41 10.70
N GLU A 549 -0.34 -37.86 10.42
CA GLU A 549 0.93 -38.46 10.87
C GLU A 549 1.11 -38.20 12.38
N PRO A 550 1.09 -39.25 13.23
CA PRO A 550 1.29 -39.08 14.67
C PRO A 550 2.73 -38.68 14.99
N SER A 551 2.91 -37.84 16.00
CA SER A 551 4.20 -37.33 16.49
C SER A 551 4.07 -36.82 17.93
N ILE A 552 5.18 -36.42 18.56
CA ILE A 552 5.17 -35.82 19.91
C ILE A 552 4.28 -34.56 19.98
N SER A 553 4.27 -33.74 18.93
CA SER A 553 3.50 -32.50 18.86
C SER A 553 2.09 -32.66 18.28
N LYS A 554 1.82 -33.78 17.60
CA LYS A 554 0.51 -34.08 17.00
C LYS A 554 0.12 -35.53 17.26
N ASN A 555 -0.65 -35.77 18.32
CA ASN A 555 -1.08 -37.12 18.73
C ASN A 555 -2.44 -37.09 19.44
N HIS A 556 -3.03 -38.28 19.53
CA HIS A 556 -4.03 -38.57 20.55
C HIS A 556 -3.35 -39.23 21.75
N TYR A 557 -3.86 -39.00 22.95
CA TYR A 557 -3.26 -39.53 24.17
C TYR A 557 -4.29 -40.00 25.18
N LEU A 558 -3.85 -40.89 26.08
CA LEU A 558 -4.57 -41.28 27.29
C LEU A 558 -3.82 -40.75 28.52
N VAL A 559 -4.54 -40.25 29.51
CA VAL A 559 -4.02 -39.91 30.83
C VAL A 559 -4.64 -40.87 31.83
N ALA A 560 -3.79 -41.50 32.65
CA ALA A 560 -4.19 -42.37 33.74
C ALA A 560 -4.03 -41.65 35.08
N GLU A 561 -5.09 -41.63 35.88
CA GLU A 561 -5.04 -41.36 37.32
C GLU A 561 -4.68 -42.63 38.07
N LEU A 562 -3.64 -42.58 38.89
CA LEU A 562 -3.10 -43.75 39.58
C LEU A 562 -3.65 -43.86 41.02
N GLU A 563 -3.94 -45.08 41.47
CA GLU A 563 -4.38 -45.37 42.84
C GLU A 563 -3.27 -45.11 43.87
N GLN A 564 -2.02 -45.23 43.42
CA GLN A 564 -0.80 -44.86 44.14
C GLN A 564 0.19 -44.29 43.12
N ASP A 565 1.03 -43.34 43.54
CA ASP A 565 2.02 -42.73 42.66
C ASP A 565 2.93 -43.80 42.03
N ALA A 566 3.14 -43.73 40.72
CA ALA A 566 4.15 -44.54 40.05
C ALA A 566 5.54 -43.97 40.32
N THR A 567 6.47 -44.83 40.74
CA THR A 567 7.88 -44.46 40.99
C THR A 567 8.82 -45.47 40.36
N GLY A 568 9.98 -45.00 39.88
CA GLY A 568 10.99 -45.85 39.27
C GLY A 568 10.50 -46.53 37.99
N ASP A 569 10.67 -47.84 37.88
CA ASP A 569 10.43 -48.59 36.65
C ASP A 569 8.96 -48.98 36.51
N ILE A 570 8.36 -48.72 35.34
CA ILE A 570 6.97 -49.07 35.04
C ILE A 570 6.84 -49.92 33.78
N LEU A 571 5.73 -50.66 33.73
CA LEU A 571 5.29 -51.49 32.61
C LEU A 571 3.87 -51.08 32.20
N VAL A 572 3.69 -50.75 30.93
CA VAL A 572 2.38 -50.44 30.33
C VAL A 572 1.97 -51.63 29.46
N LYS A 573 0.97 -52.42 29.91
CA LYS A 573 0.38 -53.49 29.09
C LYS A 573 -0.77 -52.93 28.26
N VAL A 574 -0.87 -53.37 27.00
CA VAL A 574 -1.87 -52.87 26.05
C VAL A 574 -2.37 -53.99 25.14
N ALA A 575 -3.67 -54.21 25.06
CA ALA A 575 -4.27 -55.21 24.17
C ALA A 575 -4.91 -54.58 22.93
N LYS A 576 -4.65 -55.15 21.75
CA LYS A 576 -5.32 -54.79 20.48
C LYS A 576 -6.81 -55.14 20.54
N ARG A 577 -7.67 -54.38 19.85
CA ARG A 577 -9.08 -54.76 19.66
C ARG A 577 -9.21 -56.05 18.83
N ALA A 578 -10.38 -56.70 18.88
CA ALA A 578 -10.61 -58.01 18.28
C ALA A 578 -10.41 -58.09 16.75
N CYS A 579 -10.58 -56.99 16.00
CA CYS A 579 -10.24 -56.96 14.57
C CYS A 579 -8.76 -56.69 14.30
N GLY A 580 -7.99 -56.24 15.30
CA GLY A 580 -6.55 -55.94 15.16
C GLY A 580 -6.25 -54.61 14.45
N ASP A 581 -7.26 -53.78 14.22
CA ASP A 581 -7.13 -52.51 13.53
C ASP A 581 -6.79 -51.34 14.48
N ASP A 582 -6.02 -50.37 13.98
CA ASP A 582 -5.69 -49.07 14.57
C ASP A 582 -5.06 -49.19 15.98
N TYR A 583 -3.89 -49.79 16.17
CA TYR A 583 -3.25 -49.92 17.49
C TYR A 583 -1.99 -49.06 17.62
N PRO A 584 -1.66 -48.55 18.83
CA PRO A 584 -0.43 -47.80 19.05
C PRO A 584 0.78 -48.75 19.00
N THR A 585 1.93 -48.24 18.56
CA THR A 585 3.22 -48.96 18.59
C THR A 585 4.31 -48.22 19.34
N GLN A 586 4.06 -46.96 19.74
CA GLN A 586 4.94 -46.17 20.57
C GLN A 586 4.13 -45.15 21.37
N PHE A 587 4.48 -44.98 22.64
CA PHE A 587 4.00 -43.89 23.48
C PHE A 587 5.12 -42.91 23.79
N ALA A 588 4.82 -41.62 23.73
CA ALA A 588 5.53 -40.60 24.50
C ALA A 588 4.95 -40.58 25.92
N VAL A 589 5.77 -40.86 26.92
CA VAL A 589 5.36 -41.00 28.32
C VAL A 589 5.65 -39.70 29.08
N TYR A 590 4.68 -39.22 29.85
CA TYR A 590 4.83 -38.04 30.71
C TYR A 590 4.26 -38.33 32.10
N GLY A 591 4.90 -37.76 33.13
CA GLY A 591 4.41 -37.79 34.51
C GLY A 591 3.93 -36.42 34.98
N ALA A 592 2.91 -36.39 35.84
CA ALA A 592 2.45 -35.21 36.55
C ALA A 592 1.95 -35.58 37.95
N ASN A 593 1.96 -34.61 38.87
CA ASN A 593 1.44 -34.79 40.24
C ASN A 593 0.06 -34.14 40.45
N LYS A 594 -0.43 -33.42 39.44
CA LYS A 594 -1.76 -32.80 39.40
C LYS A 594 -2.25 -32.86 37.96
N PHE A 595 -3.53 -33.15 37.75
CA PHE A 595 -4.17 -33.13 36.44
C PHE A 595 -5.62 -32.66 36.58
N ASP A 596 -6.02 -31.70 35.76
CA ASP A 596 -7.40 -31.21 35.68
C ASP A 596 -8.01 -31.69 34.35
N LYS A 597 -9.06 -32.53 34.43
CA LYS A 597 -9.77 -33.06 33.25
C LYS A 597 -10.54 -31.99 32.48
N GLU A 598 -10.98 -30.92 33.15
CA GLU A 598 -11.70 -29.79 32.53
C GLU A 598 -10.73 -28.85 31.82
N HIS A 599 -9.50 -28.74 32.33
CA HIS A 599 -8.43 -27.91 31.77
C HIS A 599 -7.15 -28.74 31.50
N PRO A 600 -7.24 -29.77 30.63
CA PRO A 600 -6.18 -30.78 30.44
C PRO A 600 -4.87 -30.18 29.92
N ASN A 601 -4.95 -29.04 29.24
CA ASN A 601 -3.81 -28.30 28.70
C ASN A 601 -3.07 -27.48 29.76
N ALA A 602 -3.66 -27.23 30.93
CA ALA A 602 -3.03 -26.48 32.03
C ALA A 602 -2.09 -27.34 32.89
N THR A 603 -1.96 -28.64 32.59
CA THR A 603 -1.15 -29.55 33.39
C THR A 603 0.33 -29.49 33.01
N GLU A 604 1.18 -29.29 34.01
CA GLU A 604 2.63 -29.38 33.88
C GLU A 604 3.07 -30.84 33.68
N TRP A 605 3.21 -31.25 32.43
CA TRP A 605 3.68 -32.58 32.05
C TRP A 605 5.21 -32.65 32.02
N LYS A 606 5.80 -33.52 32.83
CA LYS A 606 7.23 -33.83 32.75
C LYS A 606 7.45 -35.04 31.84
N PHE A 607 8.05 -34.80 30.67
CA PHE A 607 8.35 -35.85 29.71
C PHE A 607 9.40 -36.82 30.27
N GLN A 608 9.11 -38.13 30.17
CA GLN A 608 9.96 -39.20 30.71
C GLN A 608 10.74 -39.91 29.60
N GLY A 609 10.18 -39.98 28.38
CA GLY A 609 10.83 -40.64 27.25
C GLY A 609 9.84 -41.21 26.25
N LEU A 610 10.38 -41.82 25.19
CA LEU A 610 9.63 -42.63 24.23
C LEU A 610 9.67 -44.10 24.67
N ALA A 611 8.51 -44.74 24.75
CA ALA A 611 8.34 -46.14 25.08
C ALA A 611 7.76 -46.88 23.86
N ASP A 612 8.58 -47.68 23.19
CA ASP A 612 8.09 -48.57 22.13
C ASP A 612 7.25 -49.71 22.75
N ILE A 613 6.17 -50.07 22.06
CA ILE A 613 5.27 -51.13 22.48
C ILE A 613 5.68 -52.40 21.75
N ASN A 614 6.23 -53.36 22.48
CA ASN A 614 6.64 -54.63 21.90
C ASN A 614 5.46 -55.61 21.84
N TYR A 615 5.08 -55.99 20.61
CA TYR A 615 4.13 -57.07 20.34
C TYR A 615 4.82 -58.35 19.82
N THR A 616 6.14 -58.41 19.78
CA THR A 616 6.91 -59.60 19.36
C THR A 616 6.86 -60.64 20.47
N ASP A 617 6.68 -61.93 20.11
CA ASP A 617 6.52 -63.04 21.06
C ASP A 617 5.37 -62.81 22.07
N SER A 618 4.36 -62.06 21.62
CA SER A 618 3.20 -61.64 22.40
C SER A 618 2.18 -62.77 22.61
N VAL A 619 1.26 -62.54 23.54
CA VAL A 619 0.21 -63.48 23.90
C VAL A 619 -1.02 -63.31 23.01
N ALA A 620 -1.51 -64.45 22.50
CA ALA A 620 -2.78 -64.50 21.78
C ALA A 620 -3.97 -64.33 22.74
N VAL A 621 -4.99 -63.62 22.30
CA VAL A 621 -6.23 -63.42 23.08
C VAL A 621 -7.42 -63.91 22.27
N THR A 622 -8.28 -64.69 22.91
CA THR A 622 -9.54 -65.15 22.33
C THR A 622 -10.68 -64.26 22.80
N TYR A 623 -11.30 -63.55 21.85
CA TYR A 623 -12.45 -62.68 22.06
C TYR A 623 -13.75 -63.37 21.65
N THR A 624 -14.89 -62.87 22.15
CA THR A 624 -16.16 -63.04 21.41
C THR A 624 -15.96 -62.53 19.98
N ASP A 625 -16.34 -63.31 18.97
CA ASP A 625 -16.11 -62.95 17.57
C ASP A 625 -16.97 -61.77 17.11
N VAL A 626 -16.45 -61.01 16.16
CA VAL A 626 -17.05 -59.79 15.60
C VAL A 626 -16.84 -59.74 14.09
N ASP A 627 -17.69 -58.99 13.40
CA ASP A 627 -17.55 -58.77 11.96
C ASP A 627 -16.21 -58.11 11.57
N GLU A 628 -15.90 -58.07 10.27
CA GLU A 628 -14.65 -57.49 9.73
C GLU A 628 -14.41 -56.03 10.16
N LYS A 629 -15.46 -55.32 10.58
CA LYS A 629 -15.40 -53.92 11.00
C LYS A 629 -15.40 -53.75 12.54
N GLY A 630 -15.50 -54.84 13.29
CA GLY A 630 -15.57 -54.83 14.75
C GLY A 630 -16.84 -54.18 15.33
N LYS A 631 -17.96 -54.18 14.60
CA LYS A 631 -19.20 -53.46 14.98
C LYS A 631 -20.33 -54.34 15.50
N HIS A 632 -20.35 -55.61 15.12
CA HIS A 632 -21.41 -56.55 15.53
C HIS A 632 -20.83 -57.89 15.98
N LYS A 633 -21.41 -58.49 17.03
CA LYS A 633 -21.03 -59.84 17.48
C LYS A 633 -21.46 -60.89 16.47
N VAL A 634 -20.62 -61.90 16.29
CA VAL A 634 -21.00 -63.14 15.62
C VAL A 634 -21.53 -64.10 16.68
N GLU A 635 -22.82 -64.42 16.62
CA GLU A 635 -23.49 -65.22 17.66
C GLU A 635 -22.82 -66.60 17.84
N GLY A 636 -22.36 -66.89 19.05
CA GLY A 636 -21.64 -68.13 19.41
C GLY A 636 -20.21 -68.26 18.85
N GLY A 637 -19.70 -67.25 18.13
CA GLY A 637 -18.36 -67.25 17.56
C GLY A 637 -17.29 -66.79 18.56
N THR A 638 -16.08 -67.32 18.42
CA THR A 638 -14.88 -66.80 19.10
C THR A 638 -13.76 -66.58 18.09
N LYS A 639 -12.95 -65.55 18.31
CA LYS A 639 -11.83 -65.20 17.43
C LYS A 639 -10.56 -64.99 18.25
N THR A 640 -9.51 -65.70 17.87
CA THR A 640 -8.19 -65.54 18.47
C THR A 640 -7.36 -64.55 17.65
N VAL A 641 -6.94 -63.46 18.29
CA VAL A 641 -6.00 -62.49 17.71
C VAL A 641 -4.59 -62.91 18.15
N PRO A 642 -3.68 -63.24 17.22
CA PRO A 642 -2.27 -63.47 17.55
C PRO A 642 -1.61 -62.14 17.92
N ASP A 643 -0.57 -62.20 18.75
CA ASP A 643 0.21 -61.04 19.19
C ASP A 643 -0.68 -59.89 19.73
N ALA A 644 -1.70 -60.25 20.51
CA ALA A 644 -2.76 -59.33 20.90
C ALA A 644 -2.33 -58.37 22.01
N VAL A 645 -1.40 -58.78 22.89
CA VAL A 645 -0.98 -58.00 24.05
C VAL A 645 0.43 -57.44 23.87
N GLY A 646 0.60 -56.13 23.91
CA GLY A 646 1.89 -55.47 23.86
C GLY A 646 2.32 -54.99 25.24
N ILE A 647 3.62 -54.77 25.39
CA ILE A 647 4.22 -54.20 26.58
C ILE A 647 5.16 -53.05 26.22
N ALA A 648 5.04 -51.93 26.94
CA ALA A 648 6.00 -50.84 26.89
C ALA A 648 6.65 -50.69 28.27
N ALA A 649 7.96 -50.48 28.31
CA ALA A 649 8.70 -50.25 29.55
C ALA A 649 9.20 -48.81 29.61
N MET A 650 9.35 -48.27 30.83
CA MET A 650 9.87 -46.92 31.05
C MET A 650 10.46 -46.80 32.45
N HIS A 651 11.53 -46.02 32.60
CA HIS A 651 12.01 -45.55 33.89
C HIS A 651 11.49 -44.14 34.15
N LEU A 652 10.88 -43.90 35.31
CA LEU A 652 10.42 -42.59 35.77
C LEU A 652 11.49 -41.93 36.63
N ASP A 653 11.75 -40.66 36.37
CA ASP A 653 12.78 -39.90 37.09
C ASP A 653 12.34 -39.35 38.46
N SER A 654 11.06 -39.55 38.80
CA SER A 654 10.42 -39.14 40.05
C SER A 654 9.15 -39.97 40.30
N SER A 655 8.50 -39.73 41.45
CA SER A 655 7.15 -40.20 41.76
C SER A 655 6.10 -39.34 41.05
N TYR A 656 5.08 -39.96 40.45
CA TYR A 656 4.00 -39.31 39.70
C TYR A 656 2.62 -39.90 39.99
N ALA A 657 1.63 -39.06 40.32
CA ALA A 657 0.23 -39.46 40.51
C ALA A 657 -0.55 -39.67 39.20
N TYR A 658 -0.07 -39.10 38.09
CA TYR A 658 -0.71 -39.20 36.78
C TYR A 658 0.32 -39.53 35.69
N ILE A 659 -0.05 -40.43 34.77
CA ILE A 659 0.77 -40.80 33.61
C ILE A 659 0.01 -40.53 32.31
N LYS A 660 0.61 -39.74 31.41
CA LYS A 660 0.13 -39.53 30.03
C LYS A 660 0.88 -40.42 29.06
N LEU A 661 0.12 -41.14 28.24
CA LEU A 661 0.54 -42.03 27.17
C LEU A 661 0.09 -41.45 25.83
N ALA A 662 0.97 -40.70 25.17
CA ALA A 662 0.69 -40.06 23.89
C ALA A 662 1.13 -40.95 22.73
N ALA A 663 0.20 -41.40 21.89
CA ALA A 663 0.50 -42.30 20.79
C ALA A 663 1.27 -41.57 19.68
N THR A 664 2.58 -41.76 19.62
CA THR A 664 3.45 -41.11 18.61
C THR A 664 3.66 -41.96 17.37
N LYS A 665 3.30 -43.25 17.43
CA LYS A 665 3.22 -44.14 16.28
C LYS A 665 1.99 -45.03 16.42
N THR A 666 1.24 -45.19 15.35
CA THR A 666 0.11 -46.12 15.26
C THR A 666 0.23 -46.95 14.00
N LEU A 667 -0.41 -48.12 14.00
CA LEU A 667 -0.52 -48.99 12.83
C LEU A 667 -1.98 -49.36 12.59
N PHE A 668 -2.42 -49.32 11.33
CA PHE A 668 -3.73 -49.84 10.99
C PHE A 668 -3.82 -51.33 11.28
N ASN A 669 -3.25 -52.23 10.48
CA ASN A 669 -3.14 -53.64 10.87
C ASN A 669 -1.93 -54.31 10.21
N ALA A 670 -1.66 -55.55 10.61
CA ALA A 670 -0.50 -56.30 10.12
C ALA A 670 -0.53 -56.58 8.61
N SER A 671 -1.72 -56.75 8.02
CA SER A 671 -1.89 -57.05 6.59
C SER A 671 -1.90 -55.79 5.71
N ASN A 672 -2.14 -54.62 6.31
CA ASN A 672 -2.17 -53.32 5.66
C ASN A 672 -1.55 -52.26 6.59
N PRO A 673 -0.21 -52.17 6.66
CA PRO A 673 0.52 -51.41 7.68
C PRO A 673 0.55 -49.90 7.37
N LEU A 674 -0.60 -49.24 7.41
CA LEU A 674 -0.68 -47.77 7.32
C LEU A 674 -0.25 -47.14 8.65
N THR A 675 0.72 -46.24 8.61
CA THR A 675 1.28 -45.55 9.80
C THR A 675 0.73 -44.14 10.02
N ASN A 676 0.05 -43.58 9.01
CA ASN A 676 -0.32 -42.17 8.92
C ASN A 676 -1.80 -41.89 9.25
N ARG A 677 -2.43 -42.76 10.03
CA ARG A 677 -3.83 -42.60 10.45
C ARG A 677 -3.96 -41.81 11.76
N GLY A 678 -2.99 -41.93 12.66
CA GLY A 678 -2.84 -41.07 13.85
C GLY A 678 -3.78 -41.37 15.02
N TYR A 679 -4.96 -41.93 14.77
CA TYR A 679 -5.85 -42.47 15.80
C TYR A 679 -5.53 -43.93 16.14
N PHE A 680 -6.05 -44.38 17.29
CA PHE A 680 -5.87 -45.73 17.83
C PHE A 680 -7.08 -46.24 18.62
N ALA A 681 -7.15 -47.56 18.78
CA ALA A 681 -8.15 -48.36 19.47
C ALA A 681 -7.49 -49.47 20.30
N ILE A 682 -8.03 -49.73 21.49
CA ILE A 682 -7.40 -50.58 22.51
C ILE A 682 -8.48 -51.41 23.20
N ALA A 683 -8.31 -52.73 23.29
CA ALA A 683 -9.20 -53.61 24.05
C ALA A 683 -9.01 -53.43 25.56
N LYS A 684 -7.76 -53.38 26.03
CA LYS A 684 -7.38 -53.22 27.45
C LYS A 684 -6.07 -52.46 27.58
N LEU A 685 -5.91 -51.67 28.63
CA LEU A 685 -4.66 -51.00 28.98
C LEU A 685 -4.59 -50.69 30.47
N ASN A 686 -3.45 -50.98 31.09
CA ASN A 686 -3.17 -50.61 32.47
C ASN A 686 -1.64 -50.50 32.70
N ILE A 687 -1.24 -49.98 33.85
CA ILE A 687 0.14 -49.65 34.22
C ILE A 687 0.49 -50.41 35.50
N TRP A 688 1.69 -50.98 35.57
CA TRP A 688 2.24 -51.65 36.76
C TRP A 688 3.59 -51.04 37.11
N GLU A 689 3.97 -51.08 38.39
CA GLU A 689 5.38 -51.02 38.76
C GLU A 689 6.08 -52.29 38.24
N ALA A 690 7.28 -52.13 37.69
CA ALA A 690 8.06 -53.27 37.25
C ALA A 690 8.56 -54.04 38.48
N ALA A 691 8.21 -55.32 38.57
CA ALA A 691 8.67 -56.17 39.66
C ALA A 691 10.20 -56.34 39.67
N GLU A 692 10.81 -56.33 38.48
CA GLU A 692 12.25 -56.36 38.26
C GLU A 692 12.65 -55.12 37.44
N PRO A 693 13.89 -54.60 37.61
CA PRO A 693 14.32 -53.40 36.91
C PRO A 693 14.23 -53.52 35.38
N VAL A 694 13.77 -52.47 34.71
CA VAL A 694 13.71 -52.46 33.24
C VAL A 694 15.11 -52.34 32.64
N VAL A 695 15.32 -52.96 31.48
CA VAL A 695 16.58 -52.91 30.77
C VAL A 695 16.63 -51.63 29.94
N LYS A 696 17.43 -50.67 30.38
CA LYS A 696 17.76 -49.48 29.59
C LYS A 696 18.82 -49.82 28.55
N SER A 697 18.57 -49.49 27.29
CA SER A 697 19.53 -49.65 26.20
C SER A 697 19.70 -48.37 25.39
N TYR A 698 20.87 -48.23 24.76
CA TYR A 698 21.19 -47.11 23.88
C TYR A 698 21.45 -47.65 22.48
N THR A 699 20.98 -46.94 21.47
CA THR A 699 21.42 -47.17 20.09
C THR A 699 22.94 -47.06 19.98
N PRO A 700 23.61 -47.83 19.12
CA PRO A 700 25.05 -47.73 18.91
C PRO A 700 25.51 -46.29 18.64
N GLU A 701 24.72 -45.53 17.89
CA GLU A 701 24.98 -44.14 17.54
C GLU A 701 24.98 -43.24 18.77
N LEU A 702 23.97 -43.32 19.64
CA LEU A 702 23.92 -42.53 20.87
C LEU A 702 25.04 -42.94 21.84
N GLN A 703 25.36 -44.23 21.90
CA GLN A 703 26.43 -44.74 22.74
C GLN A 703 27.82 -44.26 22.27
N ASP A 704 28.03 -44.09 20.96
CA ASP A 704 29.22 -43.45 20.42
C ASP A 704 29.31 -41.98 20.88
N VAL A 705 28.20 -41.23 20.85
CA VAL A 705 28.17 -39.85 21.37
C VAL A 705 28.50 -39.80 22.86
N GLN A 706 27.93 -40.70 23.67
CA GLN A 706 28.24 -40.80 25.11
C GLN A 706 29.73 -41.02 25.35
N ASN A 707 30.35 -41.92 24.58
CA ASN A 707 31.77 -42.26 24.76
C ASN A 707 32.73 -41.19 24.23
N THR A 708 32.33 -40.42 23.22
CA THR A 708 33.22 -39.48 22.52
C THR A 708 32.99 -38.01 22.88
N ASN A 709 31.76 -37.63 23.24
CA ASN A 709 31.38 -36.26 23.53
C ASN A 709 30.12 -36.17 24.41
N GLU A 710 30.19 -36.73 25.62
CA GLU A 710 29.08 -36.68 26.60
C GLU A 710 28.58 -35.24 26.88
N ALA A 711 29.47 -34.25 26.79
CA ALA A 711 29.13 -32.84 27.04
C ALA A 711 28.03 -32.31 26.13
N VAL A 712 27.92 -32.75 24.86
CA VAL A 712 26.82 -32.31 23.99
C VAL A 712 25.48 -32.92 24.38
N ILE A 713 25.47 -34.11 25.00
CA ILE A 713 24.27 -34.73 25.57
C ILE A 713 23.84 -33.94 26.80
N THR A 714 24.79 -33.67 27.71
CA THR A 714 24.52 -32.89 28.93
C THR A 714 24.03 -31.48 28.62
N GLU A 715 24.62 -30.81 27.62
CA GLU A 715 24.18 -29.48 27.20
C GLU A 715 22.78 -29.52 26.57
N LEU A 716 22.51 -30.47 25.67
CA LEU A 716 21.17 -30.62 25.08
C LEU A 716 20.12 -30.91 26.17
N GLN A 717 20.43 -31.79 27.13
CA GLN A 717 19.57 -32.06 28.28
C GLN A 717 19.33 -30.81 29.12
N THR A 718 20.38 -30.06 29.45
CA THR A 718 20.29 -28.81 30.22
C THR A 718 19.38 -27.79 29.52
N GLN A 719 19.54 -27.61 28.21
CA GLN A 719 18.71 -26.69 27.44
C GLN A 719 17.28 -27.20 27.22
N ILE A 720 17.07 -28.53 27.12
CA ILE A 720 15.73 -29.13 27.11
C ILE A 720 15.01 -28.85 28.44
N GLU A 721 15.68 -29.01 29.58
CA GLU A 721 15.10 -28.71 30.90
C GLU A 721 14.77 -27.22 31.06
N ALA A 722 15.68 -26.33 30.65
CA ALA A 722 15.46 -24.89 30.70
C ALA A 722 14.32 -24.45 29.76
N ALA A 723 14.27 -24.99 28.54
CA ALA A 723 13.20 -24.76 27.59
C ALA A 723 11.88 -25.33 28.09
N GLY A 724 11.87 -26.54 28.67
CA GLY A 724 10.68 -27.17 29.23
C GLY A 724 10.02 -26.33 30.31
N LYS A 725 10.79 -25.67 31.18
CA LYS A 725 10.28 -24.70 32.17
C LYS A 725 9.61 -23.50 31.49
N GLN A 726 10.28 -22.89 30.51
CA GLN A 726 9.71 -21.75 29.78
C GLN A 726 8.48 -22.12 28.94
N VAL A 727 8.42 -23.35 28.41
CA VAL A 727 7.25 -23.88 27.71
C VAL A 727 6.08 -24.07 28.69
N ALA A 728 6.34 -24.63 29.88
CA ALA A 728 5.31 -24.80 30.91
C ALA A 728 4.79 -23.46 31.45
N ASP A 729 5.67 -22.49 31.62
CA ASP A 729 5.36 -21.16 32.15
C ASP A 729 4.87 -20.17 31.07
N SER A 730 4.79 -20.57 29.80
CA SER A 730 4.50 -19.68 28.66
C SER A 730 5.40 -18.42 28.63
N SER A 731 6.68 -18.58 28.98
CA SER A 731 7.65 -17.51 29.19
C SER A 731 8.87 -17.57 28.27
N ALA A 732 8.69 -18.15 27.06
CA ALA A 732 9.75 -18.31 26.08
C ALA A 732 10.50 -17.02 25.75
N THR A 733 11.82 -17.12 25.63
CA THR A 733 12.70 -16.00 25.25
C THR A 733 13.47 -16.33 23.97
N ASP A 734 13.78 -15.31 23.17
CA ASP A 734 14.61 -15.49 21.96
C ASP A 734 16.00 -16.07 22.31
N ALA A 735 16.53 -15.71 23.48
CA ALA A 735 17.78 -16.24 24.00
C ALA A 735 17.70 -17.76 24.25
N GLN A 736 16.64 -18.24 24.91
CA GLN A 736 16.47 -19.67 25.16
C GLN A 736 16.23 -20.46 23.86
N ILE A 737 15.46 -19.89 22.93
CA ILE A 737 15.25 -20.49 21.60
C ILE A 737 16.60 -20.66 20.88
N ALA A 738 17.45 -19.63 20.90
CA ALA A 738 18.78 -19.69 20.29
C ALA A 738 19.71 -20.71 20.97
N LEU A 739 19.71 -20.76 22.31
CA LEU A 739 20.51 -21.72 23.08
C LEU A 739 20.08 -23.18 22.81
N LEU A 740 18.78 -23.45 22.82
CA LEU A 740 18.27 -24.80 22.52
C LEU A 740 18.59 -25.22 21.08
N GLN A 741 18.46 -24.31 20.11
CA GLN A 741 18.81 -24.59 18.72
C GLN A 741 20.30 -24.92 18.59
N ALA A 742 21.17 -24.12 19.21
CA ALA A 742 22.61 -24.36 19.18
C ALA A 742 22.99 -25.70 19.83
N ALA A 743 22.35 -26.05 20.95
CA ALA A 743 22.57 -27.34 21.61
C ALA A 743 22.08 -28.53 20.76
N LEU A 744 20.92 -28.39 20.12
CA LEU A 744 20.39 -29.40 19.19
C LEU A 744 21.31 -29.58 17.98
N ASP A 745 21.79 -28.49 17.38
CA ASP A 745 22.74 -28.54 16.27
C ASP A 745 24.07 -29.18 16.68
N ALA A 746 24.58 -28.85 17.87
CA ALA A 746 25.78 -29.46 18.43
C ALA A 746 25.61 -30.97 18.65
N PHE A 747 24.48 -31.40 19.20
CA PHE A 747 24.15 -32.83 19.35
C PHE A 747 24.06 -33.52 17.99
N ASN A 748 23.28 -32.99 17.05
CA ASN A 748 23.13 -33.57 15.71
C ASN A 748 24.46 -33.64 14.94
N ASN A 749 25.36 -32.67 15.16
CA ASN A 749 26.71 -32.68 14.59
C ASN A 749 27.63 -33.73 15.21
N ASN A 750 27.33 -34.19 16.43
CA ASN A 750 28.04 -35.28 17.10
C ASN A 750 27.31 -36.62 17.00
N TYR A 751 26.06 -36.66 16.54
CA TYR A 751 25.33 -37.89 16.32
C TYR A 751 25.76 -38.55 14.99
N PRO A 752 26.22 -39.82 14.99
CA PRO A 752 26.66 -40.52 13.78
C PRO A 752 25.49 -40.86 12.84
N ASP A 753 25.02 -39.89 12.06
CA ASP A 753 23.97 -40.05 11.06
C ASP A 753 24.51 -39.90 9.62
N PRO A 754 24.71 -41.01 8.89
CA PRO A 754 25.19 -40.98 7.51
C PRO A 754 24.29 -40.22 6.53
N SER A 755 22.99 -40.04 6.84
CA SER A 755 22.07 -39.30 5.97
C SER A 755 22.47 -37.83 5.80
N ARG A 756 23.24 -37.28 6.74
CA ARG A 756 23.83 -35.93 6.66
C ARG A 756 24.71 -35.76 5.41
N VAL A 757 25.47 -36.81 5.06
CA VAL A 757 26.31 -36.82 3.84
C VAL A 757 25.45 -36.86 2.59
N THR A 758 24.39 -37.70 2.59
CA THR A 758 23.43 -37.80 1.48
C THR A 758 22.76 -36.45 1.18
N THR A 759 22.33 -35.73 2.23
CA THR A 759 21.73 -34.39 2.10
C THR A 759 22.73 -33.38 1.53
N ALA A 760 23.95 -33.33 2.07
CA ALA A 760 24.99 -32.42 1.57
C ALA A 760 25.38 -32.72 0.11
N LEU A 761 25.45 -34.00 -0.27
CA LEU A 761 25.71 -34.43 -1.66
C LEU A 761 24.61 -34.02 -2.62
N ALA A 762 23.35 -34.13 -2.22
CA ALA A 762 22.22 -33.74 -3.05
C ALA A 762 22.28 -32.23 -3.37
N GLU A 763 22.61 -31.40 -2.37
CA GLU A 763 22.80 -29.95 -2.58
C GLU A 763 24.00 -29.67 -3.50
N ALA A 764 25.16 -30.28 -3.20
CA ALA A 764 26.38 -30.11 -4.01
C ALA A 764 26.17 -30.51 -5.47
N SER A 765 25.49 -31.64 -5.71
CA SER A 765 25.17 -32.15 -7.04
C SER A 765 24.22 -31.21 -7.79
N SER A 766 23.21 -30.67 -7.11
CA SER A 766 22.29 -29.69 -7.69
C SER A 766 23.03 -28.44 -8.16
N ILE A 767 23.92 -27.89 -7.33
CA ILE A 767 24.73 -26.70 -7.65
C ILE A 767 25.67 -26.96 -8.84
N TYR A 768 26.38 -28.09 -8.81
CA TYR A 768 27.30 -28.47 -9.90
C TYR A 768 26.55 -28.66 -11.22
N ASN A 769 25.44 -29.39 -11.21
CA ASN A 769 24.62 -29.65 -12.40
C ASN A 769 24.01 -28.36 -12.96
N ALA A 770 23.58 -27.42 -12.10
CA ALA A 770 23.07 -26.12 -12.53
C ALA A 770 24.15 -25.28 -13.23
N ALA A 771 25.40 -25.30 -12.74
CA ALA A 771 26.51 -24.62 -13.41
C ALA A 771 26.91 -25.29 -14.73
N SER A 772 27.02 -26.63 -14.73
CA SER A 772 27.42 -27.41 -15.91
C SER A 772 26.41 -27.27 -17.06
N SER A 773 25.11 -27.45 -16.77
CA SER A 773 24.04 -27.34 -17.77
C SER A 773 23.91 -25.97 -18.44
N LYS A 774 24.37 -24.90 -17.76
CA LYS A 774 24.36 -23.52 -18.27
C LYS A 774 25.69 -23.07 -18.88
N ASN A 775 26.63 -24.00 -19.08
CA ASN A 775 27.98 -23.71 -19.58
C ASN A 775 28.70 -22.65 -18.72
N LEU A 776 28.50 -22.68 -17.40
CA LEU A 776 29.11 -21.75 -16.45
C LEU A 776 30.45 -22.26 -15.90
N ILE A 777 31.04 -23.30 -16.49
CA ILE A 777 32.37 -23.80 -16.11
C ILE A 777 33.35 -23.42 -17.22
N GLY A 778 34.42 -22.70 -16.87
CA GLY A 778 35.41 -22.23 -17.84
C GLY A 778 36.20 -21.03 -17.36
N ASP A 779 36.84 -20.33 -18.31
CA ASP A 779 37.80 -19.27 -18.02
C ASP A 779 37.32 -17.84 -18.24
N LYS A 780 36.09 -17.66 -18.75
CA LYS A 780 35.53 -16.33 -19.01
C LYS A 780 34.89 -15.71 -17.76
N LEU A 781 34.60 -14.41 -17.81
CA LEU A 781 33.76 -13.75 -16.81
C LEU A 781 32.42 -14.49 -16.66
N ALA A 782 31.83 -14.41 -15.47
CA ALA A 782 30.59 -15.08 -15.08
C ALA A 782 30.67 -16.62 -14.98
N GLN A 783 31.81 -17.23 -15.31
CA GLN A 783 32.04 -18.67 -15.16
C GLN A 783 32.81 -18.99 -13.88
N TYR A 784 32.62 -20.20 -13.39
CA TYR A 784 33.43 -20.84 -12.36
C TYR A 784 34.67 -21.49 -13.00
N PRO A 785 35.88 -21.27 -12.47
CA PRO A 785 37.10 -21.87 -12.99
C PRO A 785 37.00 -23.40 -13.08
N THR A 786 37.43 -23.96 -14.21
CA THR A 786 37.38 -25.42 -14.47
C THR A 786 38.02 -26.23 -13.34
N ALA A 787 39.17 -25.79 -12.83
CA ALA A 787 39.88 -26.48 -11.74
C ALA A 787 39.05 -26.54 -10.43
N VAL A 788 38.27 -25.50 -10.11
CA VAL A 788 37.42 -25.48 -8.89
C VAL A 788 36.16 -26.32 -9.12
N ALA A 789 35.60 -26.31 -10.34
CA ALA A 789 34.49 -27.18 -10.72
C ALA A 789 34.88 -28.66 -10.67
N GLU A 790 36.05 -29.02 -11.19
CA GLU A 790 36.61 -30.37 -11.12
C GLU A 790 36.83 -30.81 -9.66
N LYS A 791 37.29 -29.89 -8.80
CA LYS A 791 37.40 -30.16 -7.35
C LYS A 791 36.04 -30.53 -6.74
N LEU A 792 34.98 -29.76 -7.03
CA LEU A 792 33.61 -30.08 -6.58
C LEU A 792 33.11 -31.40 -7.15
N ALA A 793 33.30 -31.66 -8.45
CA ALA A 793 32.92 -32.92 -9.09
C ALA A 793 33.62 -34.12 -8.44
N ASN A 794 34.92 -34.01 -8.18
CA ASN A 794 35.71 -35.05 -7.52
C ASN A 794 35.21 -35.33 -6.10
N VAL A 795 34.85 -34.29 -5.33
CA VAL A 795 34.27 -34.45 -3.98
C VAL A 795 32.90 -35.10 -4.04
N ILE A 796 32.05 -34.74 -5.00
CA ILE A 796 30.75 -35.40 -5.23
C ILE A 796 30.97 -36.89 -5.52
N THR A 797 31.82 -37.23 -6.49
CA THR A 797 32.12 -38.64 -6.84
C THR A 797 32.74 -39.41 -5.68
N LYS A 798 33.65 -38.80 -4.92
CA LYS A 798 34.29 -39.41 -3.74
C LYS A 798 33.27 -39.91 -2.72
N TYR A 799 32.19 -39.18 -2.50
CA TYR A 799 31.21 -39.47 -1.45
C TYR A 799 29.90 -40.12 -1.94
N GLN A 800 29.68 -40.29 -3.26
CA GLN A 800 28.48 -40.95 -3.82
C GLN A 800 28.18 -42.35 -3.24
N GLY A 801 29.22 -43.10 -2.86
CA GLY A 801 29.11 -44.43 -2.23
C GLY A 801 29.38 -44.44 -0.73
N PHE A 802 29.28 -43.29 -0.05
CA PHE A 802 29.58 -43.18 1.37
C PHE A 802 28.69 -44.12 2.21
N ASN A 803 29.32 -44.99 2.99
CA ASN A 803 28.66 -46.00 3.82
C ASN A 803 29.23 -46.10 5.24
N SER A 804 30.12 -45.17 5.62
CA SER A 804 30.69 -45.16 6.97
C SER A 804 29.64 -44.67 7.97
N VAL A 805 29.58 -45.33 9.12
CA VAL A 805 28.75 -44.96 10.27
C VAL A 805 29.56 -44.24 11.35
N LYS A 806 30.85 -43.98 11.13
CA LYS A 806 31.71 -43.30 12.11
C LYS A 806 31.50 -41.80 12.04
N LEU A 807 31.31 -41.17 13.20
CA LEU A 807 31.10 -39.73 13.30
C LEU A 807 32.22 -38.91 12.62
N ALA A 808 33.48 -39.28 12.85
CA ALA A 808 34.62 -38.58 12.29
C ALA A 808 34.61 -38.60 10.75
N ASP A 809 34.23 -39.73 10.15
CA ASP A 809 34.15 -39.88 8.70
C ASP A 809 32.97 -39.06 8.13
N ILE A 810 31.83 -39.08 8.82
CA ILE A 810 30.62 -38.31 8.47
C ILE A 810 30.91 -36.81 8.51
N ASN A 811 31.47 -36.32 9.63
CA ASN A 811 31.81 -34.90 9.79
C ASN A 811 32.89 -34.46 8.80
N ALA A 812 33.91 -35.28 8.56
CA ALA A 812 34.92 -34.99 7.55
C ALA A 812 34.28 -34.88 6.15
N ALA A 813 33.36 -35.79 5.79
CA ALA A 813 32.66 -35.75 4.51
C ALA A 813 31.77 -34.51 4.37
N VAL A 814 30.91 -34.23 5.35
CA VAL A 814 30.02 -33.04 5.33
C VAL A 814 30.85 -31.76 5.25
N ASN A 815 31.91 -31.64 6.05
CA ASN A 815 32.77 -30.46 6.04
C ASN A 815 33.50 -30.30 4.69
N GLU A 816 34.04 -31.37 4.12
CA GLU A 816 34.71 -31.32 2.81
C GLU A 816 33.73 -30.96 1.68
N ILE A 817 32.52 -31.54 1.68
CA ILE A 817 31.46 -31.20 0.72
C ILE A 817 31.09 -29.72 0.84
N ASN A 818 30.72 -29.27 2.04
CA ASN A 818 30.27 -27.90 2.27
C ASN A 818 31.36 -26.86 1.99
N ALA A 819 32.61 -27.14 2.40
CA ALA A 819 33.74 -26.26 2.10
C ALA A 819 33.99 -26.15 0.60
N THR A 820 33.92 -27.27 -0.13
CA THR A 820 34.12 -27.27 -1.59
C THR A 820 32.97 -26.58 -2.33
N VAL A 821 31.73 -26.71 -1.83
CA VAL A 821 30.58 -25.94 -2.35
C VAL A 821 30.75 -24.44 -2.11
N ALA A 822 31.20 -24.04 -0.92
CA ALA A 822 31.45 -22.63 -0.60
C ALA A 822 32.57 -22.04 -1.47
N GLU A 823 33.68 -22.77 -1.64
CA GLU A 823 34.78 -22.40 -2.53
C GLU A 823 34.29 -22.28 -3.98
N PHE A 824 33.49 -23.24 -4.45
CA PHE A 824 32.90 -23.19 -5.79
C PHE A 824 32.05 -21.93 -5.99
N LYS A 825 31.08 -21.67 -5.10
CA LYS A 825 30.21 -20.46 -5.18
C LYS A 825 31.03 -19.16 -5.17
N ALA A 826 32.06 -19.07 -4.33
CA ALA A 826 32.91 -17.89 -4.23
C ALA A 826 33.85 -17.70 -5.43
N SER A 827 34.14 -18.77 -6.19
CA SER A 827 35.13 -18.78 -7.27
C SER A 827 34.68 -18.16 -8.60
N ILE A 828 33.42 -17.71 -8.72
CA ILE A 828 32.92 -17.08 -9.95
C ILE A 828 33.88 -15.98 -10.44
N LYS A 829 34.26 -16.02 -11.71
CA LYS A 829 35.15 -15.02 -12.29
C LYS A 829 34.43 -13.68 -12.43
N LEU A 830 34.87 -12.72 -11.62
CA LEU A 830 34.39 -11.35 -11.58
C LEU A 830 35.32 -10.40 -12.35
N PRO A 831 34.85 -9.20 -12.74
CA PRO A 831 35.69 -8.12 -13.22
C PRO A 831 36.86 -7.85 -12.26
N GLU A 832 38.08 -7.71 -12.78
CA GLU A 832 39.26 -7.39 -11.97
C GLU A 832 39.15 -5.98 -11.37
N ALA A 833 39.42 -5.88 -10.06
CA ALA A 833 39.41 -4.61 -9.34
C ALA A 833 40.52 -3.66 -9.85
N GLY A 834 40.24 -2.36 -9.84
CA GLY A 834 41.12 -1.31 -10.35
C GLY A 834 40.99 -1.02 -11.85
N LYS A 835 40.27 -1.86 -12.61
CA LYS A 835 40.04 -1.69 -14.05
C LYS A 835 38.72 -0.98 -14.37
N PHE A 836 38.57 -0.59 -15.64
CA PHE A 836 37.44 0.14 -16.17
C PHE A 836 36.58 -0.74 -17.08
N TYR A 837 35.27 -0.60 -16.95
CA TYR A 837 34.30 -1.43 -17.64
C TYR A 837 33.16 -0.59 -18.20
N THR A 838 32.56 -1.07 -19.28
CA THR A 838 31.21 -0.68 -19.68
C THR A 838 30.24 -1.76 -19.27
N LEU A 839 29.07 -1.34 -18.80
CA LEU A 839 27.95 -2.23 -18.55
C LEU A 839 27.02 -2.16 -19.75
N ARG A 840 26.61 -3.31 -20.30
CA ARG A 840 25.72 -3.36 -21.46
C ARG A 840 24.59 -4.35 -21.27
N SER A 841 23.42 -4.05 -21.83
CA SER A 841 22.35 -5.05 -21.86
C SER A 841 22.68 -6.21 -22.79
N ALA A 842 22.52 -7.44 -22.31
CA ALA A 842 22.60 -8.67 -23.09
C ALA A 842 21.23 -9.15 -23.59
N ALA A 843 20.19 -8.35 -23.36
CA ALA A 843 18.81 -8.71 -23.65
C ALA A 843 18.55 -8.78 -25.16
N LYS A 844 18.19 -9.97 -25.63
CA LYS A 844 17.75 -10.22 -27.00
C LYS A 844 16.22 -10.22 -27.09
N LYS A 845 15.62 -9.11 -26.68
CA LYS A 845 14.16 -8.92 -26.64
C LYS A 845 13.78 -7.67 -27.42
N PHE A 846 12.81 -7.81 -28.30
CA PHE A 846 12.17 -6.68 -28.97
C PHE A 846 11.02 -6.17 -28.10
N GLU A 847 10.95 -4.85 -27.90
CA GLU A 847 9.83 -4.22 -27.21
C GLU A 847 9.20 -3.16 -28.11
N ASN A 848 7.89 -3.29 -28.34
CA ASN A 848 7.06 -2.33 -29.05
C ASN A 848 5.82 -2.02 -28.21
N LYS A 849 5.91 -0.99 -27.37
CA LYS A 849 4.76 -0.53 -26.60
C LYS A 849 4.03 0.53 -27.42
N ALA A 850 2.74 0.31 -27.68
CA ALA A 850 1.87 1.28 -28.33
C ALA A 850 1.87 2.62 -27.59
N GLY A 851 1.97 3.73 -28.32
CA GLY A 851 1.99 5.10 -27.75
C GLY A 851 3.38 5.63 -27.38
N ASN A 852 4.46 4.98 -27.82
CA ASN A 852 5.83 5.44 -27.64
C ASN A 852 6.63 5.27 -28.93
N ASP A 853 7.40 6.30 -29.31
CA ASP A 853 8.20 6.32 -30.54
C ASP A 853 9.45 5.42 -30.46
N SER A 854 9.78 4.88 -29.27
CA SER A 854 11.00 4.10 -29.01
C SER A 854 10.91 2.63 -29.42
N LYS A 855 10.88 2.35 -30.74
CA LYS A 855 10.92 0.98 -31.30
C LYS A 855 12.35 0.42 -31.36
N GLY A 856 12.54 -0.87 -31.09
CA GLY A 856 13.83 -1.57 -31.28
C GLY A 856 14.28 -2.42 -30.09
N VAL A 857 15.45 -3.02 -30.22
CA VAL A 857 16.05 -3.92 -29.22
C VAL A 857 17.00 -3.19 -28.27
N THR A 858 17.17 -3.71 -27.06
CA THR A 858 18.12 -3.19 -26.06
C THR A 858 19.48 -3.89 -26.12
N TYR A 859 19.67 -4.89 -26.98
CA TYR A 859 20.91 -5.63 -27.12
C TYR A 859 22.12 -4.69 -27.34
N ARG A 860 23.15 -4.84 -26.50
CA ARG A 860 24.36 -4.01 -26.39
C ARG A 860 24.15 -2.54 -26.04
N ALA A 861 22.94 -2.13 -25.66
CA ALA A 861 22.71 -0.79 -25.11
C ALA A 861 23.63 -0.55 -23.92
N ILE A 862 24.30 0.61 -23.88
CA ILE A 862 25.33 0.95 -22.91
C ILE A 862 24.72 1.67 -21.72
N ILE A 863 24.99 1.18 -20.51
CA ILE A 863 24.44 1.70 -19.25
C ILE A 863 25.31 2.83 -18.72
N TYR A 864 24.70 3.92 -18.28
CA TYR A 864 25.39 5.12 -17.81
C TYR A 864 24.70 5.77 -16.61
N SER A 865 25.47 6.58 -15.89
CA SER A 865 24.99 7.46 -14.82
C SER A 865 24.52 8.78 -15.42
N GLU A 866 23.23 9.07 -15.38
CA GLU A 866 22.68 10.30 -15.97
C GLU A 866 23.09 11.56 -15.20
N SER A 867 23.15 11.45 -13.87
CA SER A 867 23.35 12.55 -12.94
C SER A 867 23.88 12.05 -11.59
N ASN A 868 24.19 12.98 -10.69
CA ASN A 868 24.57 12.72 -9.31
C ASN A 868 23.40 12.35 -8.38
N ASN A 869 22.21 12.12 -8.93
CA ASN A 869 21.04 11.77 -8.12
C ASN A 869 21.27 10.45 -7.35
N ALA A 870 21.20 10.52 -6.01
CA ALA A 870 21.39 9.44 -5.05
C ALA A 870 20.07 8.83 -4.55
N THR A 871 18.94 9.18 -5.17
CA THR A 871 17.61 8.79 -4.67
C THR A 871 17.45 7.28 -4.50
N THR A 872 17.01 6.87 -3.32
CA THR A 872 16.63 5.48 -2.98
C THR A 872 15.19 5.16 -3.40
N GLU A 873 14.41 6.18 -3.79
CA GLU A 873 13.01 6.09 -4.21
C GLU A 873 12.88 5.81 -5.71
N VAL A 874 13.21 4.58 -6.12
CA VAL A 874 13.01 4.14 -7.50
C VAL A 874 11.53 3.90 -7.75
N THR A 875 10.81 4.90 -8.26
CA THR A 875 9.54 4.66 -8.95
C THR A 875 9.88 3.97 -10.28
N GLY A 876 9.17 2.91 -10.68
CA GLY A 876 9.54 2.04 -11.82
C GLY A 876 9.62 2.69 -13.23
N SER A 877 9.67 4.02 -13.31
CA SER A 877 9.87 4.83 -14.52
C SER A 877 11.02 5.86 -14.40
N PHE A 878 11.62 6.07 -13.21
CA PHE A 878 12.66 7.09 -13.00
C PHE A 878 13.79 6.57 -12.10
N THR A 879 14.90 6.18 -12.71
CA THR A 879 16.20 5.98 -12.04
C THR A 879 17.26 6.81 -12.76
N PRO A 880 18.28 7.30 -12.06
CA PRO A 880 19.41 7.98 -12.69
C PRO A 880 20.37 7.02 -13.40
N VAL A 881 20.17 5.70 -13.30
CA VAL A 881 20.90 4.71 -14.10
C VAL A 881 20.13 4.43 -15.39
N ARG A 882 20.67 4.87 -16.52
CA ARG A 882 19.99 4.82 -17.82
C ARG A 882 20.81 4.07 -18.85
N PHE A 883 20.30 3.97 -20.07
CA PHE A 883 21.08 3.44 -21.17
C PHE A 883 20.87 4.17 -22.49
N TYR A 884 21.92 4.21 -23.29
CA TYR A 884 21.81 4.56 -24.70
C TYR A 884 21.64 3.29 -25.52
N ARG A 885 20.61 3.23 -26.35
CA ARG A 885 20.49 2.18 -27.35
C ARG A 885 21.60 2.34 -28.39
N MET A 886 21.97 1.23 -29.02
CA MET A 886 22.85 1.26 -30.18
C MET A 886 22.16 1.95 -31.37
N ALA A 887 22.91 2.73 -32.14
CA ALA A 887 22.44 3.23 -33.42
C ALA A 887 22.08 2.06 -34.35
N GLY A 888 20.94 2.16 -35.03
CA GLY A 888 20.39 1.10 -35.89
C GLY A 888 19.57 0.02 -35.16
N SER A 889 19.44 0.07 -33.83
CA SER A 889 18.66 -0.94 -33.08
C SER A 889 17.16 -0.93 -33.38
N SER A 890 16.64 0.19 -33.87
CA SER A 890 15.25 0.35 -34.31
C SER A 890 14.91 -0.37 -35.61
N ALA A 891 15.91 -0.84 -36.37
CA ALA A 891 15.68 -1.65 -37.57
C ALA A 891 15.36 -3.13 -37.27
N ILE A 892 15.54 -3.56 -36.01
CA ILE A 892 15.24 -4.92 -35.55
C ILE A 892 13.85 -4.90 -34.91
N ASN A 893 12.88 -5.52 -35.57
CA ASN A 893 11.45 -5.24 -35.38
C ASN A 893 10.66 -6.36 -34.66
N ASP A 894 11.25 -7.52 -34.42
CA ASP A 894 10.62 -8.62 -33.69
C ASP A 894 11.66 -9.68 -33.26
N SER A 895 11.23 -10.62 -32.41
CA SER A 895 12.07 -11.73 -31.93
C SER A 895 12.48 -12.71 -33.04
N ALA A 896 11.76 -12.79 -34.16
CA ALA A 896 12.08 -13.68 -35.28
C ALA A 896 13.24 -13.12 -36.12
N SER A 897 13.30 -11.80 -36.28
CA SER A 897 14.36 -11.07 -36.97
C SER A 897 15.72 -11.15 -36.27
N PHE A 898 15.79 -11.61 -35.02
CA PHE A 898 17.05 -11.81 -34.30
C PHE A 898 17.97 -12.85 -34.93
N ALA A 899 17.42 -13.90 -35.53
CA ALA A 899 18.22 -14.95 -36.16
C ALA A 899 18.97 -14.43 -37.40
N ASP A 900 18.36 -13.48 -38.11
CA ASP A 900 18.88 -12.88 -39.34
C ASP A 900 19.48 -11.47 -39.12
N ALA A 901 19.41 -10.94 -37.89
CA ALA A 901 19.90 -9.62 -37.55
C ALA A 901 21.44 -9.60 -37.53
N ASP A 902 22.00 -8.74 -38.38
CA ASP A 902 23.44 -8.48 -38.39
C ASP A 902 23.81 -7.49 -37.28
N PHE A 903 24.01 -8.01 -36.07
CA PHE A 903 24.42 -7.22 -34.90
C PHE A 903 25.76 -6.50 -35.07
N THR A 904 26.57 -6.83 -36.09
CA THR A 904 27.85 -6.14 -36.36
C THR A 904 27.65 -4.74 -36.93
N LYS A 905 26.45 -4.43 -37.44
CA LYS A 905 26.09 -3.10 -37.95
C LYS A 905 25.67 -2.12 -36.85
N LEU A 906 25.41 -2.61 -35.63
CA LEU A 906 25.09 -1.75 -34.51
C LEU A 906 26.33 -0.96 -34.07
N GLN A 907 26.17 0.34 -33.85
CA GLN A 907 27.25 1.23 -33.40
C GLN A 907 26.83 1.95 -32.12
N ASP A 908 27.81 2.32 -31.29
CA ASP A 908 27.54 3.12 -30.11
C ASP A 908 26.97 4.49 -30.52
N THR A 909 25.89 4.91 -29.85
CA THR A 909 25.29 6.23 -30.10
C THR A 909 26.18 7.37 -29.59
N ILE A 910 27.00 7.09 -28.58
CA ILE A 910 28.01 7.98 -28.01
C ILE A 910 29.29 7.17 -27.83
N ASN A 911 30.43 7.66 -28.31
CA ASN A 911 31.70 6.95 -28.13
C ASN A 911 32.14 6.95 -26.67
N ILE A 912 32.68 5.82 -26.20
CA ILE A 912 33.21 5.66 -24.85
C ILE A 912 34.37 6.65 -24.55
N SER A 913 35.11 7.05 -25.58
CA SER A 913 36.20 8.02 -25.48
C SER A 913 35.75 9.46 -25.21
N ASP A 914 34.46 9.74 -25.37
CA ASP A 914 33.95 11.11 -25.36
C ASP A 914 33.15 11.42 -24.08
N ASP A 915 32.58 10.40 -23.42
CA ASP A 915 31.70 10.55 -22.26
C ASP A 915 32.02 9.60 -21.11
N ALA A 916 32.57 10.14 -20.02
CA ALA A 916 32.96 9.39 -18.84
C ALA A 916 31.76 8.78 -18.08
N ARG A 917 30.52 9.24 -18.33
CA ARG A 917 29.31 8.65 -17.71
C ARG A 917 29.07 7.21 -18.13
N LEU A 918 29.63 6.79 -19.26
CA LEU A 918 29.50 5.43 -19.80
C LEU A 918 30.43 4.42 -19.10
N VAL A 919 31.39 4.91 -18.31
CA VAL A 919 32.50 4.12 -17.78
C VAL A 919 32.34 3.90 -16.28
N TRP A 920 32.51 2.66 -15.87
CA TRP A 920 32.42 2.20 -14.49
C TRP A 920 33.73 1.58 -14.05
N LYS A 921 34.31 2.08 -12.96
CA LYS A 921 35.50 1.48 -12.33
C LYS A 921 35.03 0.38 -11.37
N ALA A 922 35.56 -0.83 -11.51
CA ALA A 922 35.38 -1.88 -10.50
C ALA A 922 36.38 -1.62 -9.38
N GLU A 923 35.95 -1.13 -8.23
CA GLU A 923 36.86 -0.80 -7.11
C GLU A 923 37.13 -1.99 -6.20
N ALA A 924 36.17 -2.91 -6.09
CA ALA A 924 36.32 -4.17 -5.40
C ALA A 924 35.53 -5.27 -6.12
N SER A 925 36.07 -6.48 -6.15
CA SER A 925 35.42 -7.66 -6.72
C SER A 925 35.83 -8.90 -5.93
N ALA A 926 34.90 -9.49 -5.19
CA ALA A 926 35.13 -10.72 -4.43
C ALA A 926 33.80 -11.38 -4.08
N ASN A 927 33.79 -12.70 -3.85
CA ASN A 927 32.65 -13.41 -3.25
C ASN A 927 31.29 -13.17 -3.96
N GLY A 928 31.28 -13.10 -5.30
CA GLY A 928 30.06 -12.84 -6.07
C GLY A 928 29.54 -11.39 -5.98
N GLN A 929 30.35 -10.46 -5.50
CA GLN A 929 30.02 -9.05 -5.34
C GLN A 929 30.99 -8.15 -6.08
N ILE A 930 30.49 -7.04 -6.62
CA ILE A 930 31.29 -6.01 -7.29
C ILE A 930 30.90 -4.64 -6.75
N THR A 931 31.87 -3.75 -6.55
CA THR A 931 31.63 -2.33 -6.27
C THR A 931 31.96 -1.53 -7.53
N PHE A 932 30.94 -1.05 -8.22
CA PHE A 932 31.09 -0.21 -9.41
C PHE A 932 30.92 1.26 -9.08
N ARG A 933 31.91 2.08 -9.41
CA ARG A 933 31.84 3.54 -9.32
C ARG A 933 31.83 4.17 -10.71
N ASN A 934 30.89 5.06 -10.98
CA ASN A 934 30.84 5.80 -12.23
C ASN A 934 31.98 6.83 -12.30
N LEU A 935 32.60 6.98 -13.47
CA LEU A 935 33.76 7.84 -13.64
C LEU A 935 33.43 9.34 -13.65
N ALA A 936 32.31 9.75 -14.26
CA ALA A 936 31.92 11.16 -14.32
C ALA A 936 31.31 11.67 -13.01
N THR A 937 30.42 10.87 -12.40
CA THR A 937 29.64 11.31 -11.24
C THR A 937 30.24 10.89 -9.91
N GLY A 938 31.15 9.91 -9.91
CA GLY A 938 31.68 9.28 -8.69
C GLY A 938 30.66 8.41 -7.96
N MET A 939 29.45 8.28 -8.47
CA MET A 939 28.36 7.56 -7.82
C MET A 939 28.54 6.04 -7.96
N TYR A 940 28.19 5.30 -6.93
CA TYR A 940 28.22 3.83 -6.93
C TYR A 940 26.91 3.26 -7.47
N LEU A 941 26.98 2.21 -8.30
CA LEU A 941 25.80 1.44 -8.68
C LEU A 941 25.36 0.57 -7.49
N THR A 942 24.17 0.83 -6.97
CA THR A 942 23.67 0.23 -5.73
C THR A 942 22.43 -0.61 -5.99
N GLY A 943 22.43 -1.84 -5.46
CA GLY A 943 21.28 -2.73 -5.42
C GLY A 943 20.90 -3.06 -3.98
N ALA A 944 19.79 -2.51 -3.48
CA ALA A 944 19.28 -2.80 -2.14
C ALA A 944 17.76 -2.61 -2.07
N ASN A 945 17.11 -3.31 -1.13
CA ASN A 945 15.66 -3.25 -0.91
C ASN A 945 14.84 -3.49 -2.18
N GLY A 946 15.34 -4.35 -3.08
CA GLY A 946 14.71 -4.68 -4.35
C GLY A 946 14.77 -3.56 -5.40
N LYS A 947 15.64 -2.56 -5.22
CA LYS A 947 15.76 -1.36 -6.07
C LYS A 947 17.19 -1.22 -6.59
N ILE A 948 17.34 -0.66 -7.80
CA ILE A 948 18.63 -0.28 -8.40
C ILE A 948 18.69 1.23 -8.52
N TYR A 949 19.64 1.83 -7.83
CA TYR A 949 19.86 3.27 -7.75
C TYR A 949 21.34 3.59 -7.62
N GLN A 950 21.66 4.82 -7.26
CA GLN A 950 23.03 5.28 -7.08
C GLN A 950 23.28 5.74 -5.64
N SER A 951 24.49 5.52 -5.14
CA SER A 951 24.91 5.95 -3.80
C SER A 951 26.19 6.79 -3.85
N VAL A 952 26.34 7.71 -2.91
CA VAL A 952 27.62 8.41 -2.66
C VAL A 952 28.60 7.54 -1.87
N GLU A 953 28.08 6.59 -1.10
CA GLU A 953 28.85 5.60 -0.33
C GLU A 953 29.11 4.35 -1.16
N ALA A 954 30.28 3.74 -0.99
CA ALA A 954 30.66 2.51 -1.67
C ALA A 954 29.72 1.35 -1.27
N THR A 955 28.99 0.82 -2.24
CA THR A 955 28.08 -0.31 -2.02
C THR A 955 28.45 -1.50 -2.90
N PRO A 956 28.67 -2.70 -2.34
CA PRO A 956 28.79 -3.91 -3.14
C PRO A 956 27.42 -4.31 -3.71
N ILE A 957 27.37 -4.67 -4.99
CA ILE A 957 26.20 -5.28 -5.63
C ILE A 957 26.46 -6.76 -5.89
N ASN A 958 25.48 -7.61 -5.55
CA ASN A 958 25.55 -9.05 -5.82
C ASN A 958 25.35 -9.31 -7.32
N VAL A 959 26.17 -10.20 -7.89
CA VAL A 959 26.06 -10.64 -9.28
C VAL A 959 25.97 -12.16 -9.40
N GLU A 960 25.21 -12.60 -10.38
CA GLU A 960 24.96 -14.01 -10.67
C GLU A 960 25.38 -14.32 -12.12
N GLY A 961 26.12 -15.41 -12.33
CA GLY A 961 26.45 -15.89 -13.67
C GLY A 961 25.26 -16.60 -14.33
N ILE A 962 24.88 -16.17 -15.53
CA ILE A 962 23.75 -16.74 -16.28
C ILE A 962 24.22 -17.53 -17.51
N ALA A 963 25.23 -17.01 -18.19
CA ALA A 963 25.94 -17.64 -19.30
C ALA A 963 27.38 -17.09 -19.32
N PRO A 964 28.31 -17.64 -20.12
CA PRO A 964 29.63 -17.04 -20.28
C PRO A 964 29.54 -15.54 -20.61
N GLU A 965 30.31 -14.73 -19.89
CA GLU A 965 30.40 -13.26 -20.03
C GLU A 965 29.10 -12.50 -19.70
N THR A 966 28.07 -13.20 -19.20
CA THR A 966 26.74 -12.64 -18.97
C THR A 966 26.34 -12.78 -17.51
N PHE A 967 26.10 -11.64 -16.87
CA PHE A 967 25.69 -11.54 -15.48
C PHE A 967 24.24 -11.09 -15.34
N ARG A 968 23.68 -11.33 -14.15
CA ARG A 968 22.50 -10.65 -13.63
C ARG A 968 22.86 -9.96 -12.32
N PHE A 969 22.40 -8.73 -12.13
CA PHE A 969 22.59 -7.97 -10.90
C PHE A 969 21.42 -8.18 -9.96
N ASN A 970 21.69 -8.61 -8.73
CA ASN A 970 20.70 -8.84 -7.70
C ASN A 970 20.56 -7.57 -6.83
N ALA A 971 19.36 -7.01 -6.83
CA ALA A 971 19.01 -5.75 -6.18
C ALA A 971 18.55 -5.92 -4.72
N GLY A 972 18.74 -7.12 -4.15
CA GLY A 972 18.23 -7.48 -2.83
C GLY A 972 16.74 -7.81 -2.84
N LYS A 973 16.20 -8.10 -1.65
CA LYS A 973 14.77 -8.38 -1.45
C LYS A 973 13.99 -7.07 -1.41
N ASN A 974 12.86 -7.02 -2.10
CA ASN A 974 11.91 -5.92 -1.97
C ASN A 974 11.19 -5.98 -0.62
N GLU A 975 10.27 -5.05 -0.44
CA GLU A 975 9.50 -4.81 0.77
C GLU A 975 8.62 -6.02 1.18
N ASN A 976 8.38 -6.96 0.24
CA ASN A 976 7.65 -8.22 0.43
C ASN A 976 8.59 -9.44 0.61
N GLY A 977 9.90 -9.22 0.82
CA GLY A 977 10.88 -10.30 0.95
C GLY A 977 11.25 -11.02 -0.35
N VAL A 978 10.79 -10.53 -1.51
CA VAL A 978 11.05 -11.14 -2.82
C VAL A 978 12.28 -10.51 -3.47
N THR A 979 13.30 -11.32 -3.79
CA THR A 979 14.50 -10.88 -4.51
C THR A 979 14.16 -10.24 -5.85
N GLN A 980 14.73 -9.07 -6.13
CA GLN A 980 14.61 -8.39 -7.41
C GLN A 980 15.94 -8.33 -8.14
N TYR A 981 15.89 -8.13 -9.46
CA TYR A 981 17.05 -8.06 -10.34
C TYR A 981 16.99 -6.83 -11.22
N MET A 982 18.15 -6.22 -11.48
CA MET A 982 18.29 -5.13 -12.46
C MET A 982 17.75 -5.57 -13.82
N ASN A 983 17.02 -4.69 -14.52
CA ASN A 983 16.40 -4.97 -15.82
C ASN A 983 16.47 -3.74 -16.73
N ALA A 984 16.80 -3.94 -18.02
CA ALA A 984 16.79 -2.88 -19.03
C ALA A 984 15.38 -2.70 -19.62
N LYS A 985 14.66 -1.64 -19.22
CA LYS A 985 13.30 -1.35 -19.71
C LYS A 985 13.34 -0.46 -20.95
N ALA A 986 12.97 -1.03 -22.10
CA ALA A 986 13.10 -0.34 -23.38
C ALA A 986 12.22 0.92 -23.46
N ALA A 987 10.99 0.86 -22.97
CA ALA A 987 10.02 1.96 -23.11
C ALA A 987 10.54 3.34 -22.67
N PHE A 988 11.42 3.43 -21.67
CA PHE A 988 11.92 4.73 -21.18
C PHE A 988 13.46 4.84 -21.21
N ASN A 989 14.14 3.89 -21.87
CA ASN A 989 15.60 3.77 -21.86
C ASN A 989 16.20 3.85 -20.44
N THR A 990 15.56 3.15 -19.50
CA THR A 990 15.83 3.25 -18.07
C THR A 990 16.06 1.87 -17.46
N ILE A 991 16.74 1.81 -16.33
CA ILE A 991 16.92 0.59 -15.55
C ILE A 991 15.79 0.44 -14.52
N VAL A 992 15.29 -0.77 -14.35
CA VAL A 992 14.26 -1.08 -13.33
C VAL A 992 14.62 -2.36 -12.60
N THR A 993 13.77 -2.78 -11.68
CA THR A 993 13.92 -4.05 -10.98
C THR A 993 12.66 -4.91 -11.10
N TRP A 994 12.85 -6.20 -11.40
CA TRP A 994 11.79 -7.23 -11.46
C TRP A 994 12.28 -8.54 -10.81
N ASN A 995 11.37 -9.39 -10.37
CA ASN A 995 11.67 -10.64 -9.67
C ASN A 995 11.90 -11.85 -10.60
N ASP A 996 11.49 -11.75 -11.86
CA ASP A 996 11.56 -12.88 -12.79
C ASP A 996 13.00 -13.19 -13.22
N THR A 997 13.53 -14.30 -12.70
CA THR A 997 14.86 -14.81 -13.05
C THR A 997 14.97 -15.33 -14.49
N THR A 998 13.86 -15.41 -15.23
CA THR A 998 13.83 -15.85 -16.63
C THR A 998 13.74 -14.69 -17.62
N ASP A 999 13.49 -13.45 -17.16
CA ASP A 999 13.43 -12.30 -18.05
C ASP A 999 14.83 -11.94 -18.56
N VAL A 1000 15.02 -12.05 -19.87
CA VAL A 1000 16.28 -11.74 -20.55
C VAL A 1000 16.66 -10.27 -20.45
N ASN A 1001 15.74 -9.38 -20.09
CA ASN A 1001 16.03 -7.97 -19.78
C ASN A 1001 16.95 -7.80 -18.57
N SER A 1002 17.07 -8.84 -17.73
CA SER A 1002 17.95 -8.87 -16.56
C SER A 1002 19.38 -9.33 -16.85
N ASN A 1003 19.70 -9.64 -18.10
CA ASN A 1003 21.01 -10.10 -18.51
C ASN A 1003 21.88 -8.92 -18.96
N PHE A 1004 23.12 -8.87 -18.47
CA PHE A 1004 24.07 -7.80 -18.76
C PHE A 1004 25.46 -8.35 -19.08
N PHE A 1005 26.13 -7.71 -20.03
CA PHE A 1005 27.56 -7.86 -20.27
C PHE A 1005 28.32 -6.87 -19.39
N ILE A 1006 29.49 -7.31 -18.91
CA ILE A 1006 30.48 -6.45 -18.26
C ILE A 1006 31.75 -6.55 -19.10
N GLU A 1007 32.08 -5.48 -19.81
CA GLU A 1007 33.14 -5.48 -20.83
C GLU A 1007 34.29 -4.57 -20.39
N GLU A 1008 35.50 -5.11 -20.30
CA GLU A 1008 36.70 -4.32 -19.96
C GLU A 1008 36.98 -3.30 -21.07
N VAL A 1009 37.33 -2.06 -20.67
CA VAL A 1009 37.78 -1.01 -21.58
C VAL A 1009 39.16 -0.53 -21.13
N ALA A 1010 40.10 -0.49 -22.07
CA ALA A 1010 41.46 -0.02 -21.81
C ALA A 1010 41.48 1.45 -21.38
N LYS A 1011 42.35 1.78 -20.42
CA LYS A 1011 42.45 3.15 -19.84
C LYS A 1011 42.72 4.23 -20.90
N ASP A 1012 43.34 3.92 -22.04
CA ASP A 1012 43.59 4.89 -23.12
C ASP A 1012 42.37 5.09 -24.06
N LYS A 1013 41.29 4.33 -23.88
CA LYS A 1013 40.08 4.37 -24.72
C LYS A 1013 38.86 4.98 -24.03
N ILE A 1014 39.00 5.41 -22.78
CA ILE A 1014 37.94 6.04 -22.00
C ILE A 1014 38.08 7.56 -22.00
N ALA A 1015 36.95 8.27 -21.87
CA ALA A 1015 36.97 9.69 -21.52
C ALA A 1015 37.52 9.87 -20.10
N LYS A 1016 38.62 10.62 -19.96
CA LYS A 1016 39.26 10.88 -18.66
C LYS A 1016 38.93 12.24 -18.08
N GLN A 1017 38.51 13.18 -18.92
CA GLN A 1017 38.29 14.57 -18.52
C GLN A 1017 37.03 15.15 -19.13
N SER A 1018 36.13 14.35 -19.71
CA SER A 1018 34.93 14.87 -20.36
C SER A 1018 33.71 14.02 -20.11
N PHE A 1019 32.56 14.68 -20.01
CA PHE A 1019 31.25 14.06 -20.02
C PHE A 1019 30.22 14.97 -20.67
N TYR A 1020 29.11 14.39 -21.12
CA TYR A 1020 28.05 15.15 -21.77
C TYR A 1020 26.92 15.52 -20.83
N LEU A 1021 26.28 16.66 -21.10
CA LEU A 1021 24.97 17.04 -20.56
C LEU A 1021 23.92 16.91 -21.66
N ALA A 1022 22.80 16.27 -21.36
CA ALA A 1022 21.74 16.03 -22.31
C ALA A 1022 20.66 17.12 -22.24
N ASN A 1023 19.80 17.17 -23.26
CA ASN A 1023 18.61 18.03 -23.32
C ASN A 1023 18.91 19.54 -23.26
N VAL A 1024 20.00 19.96 -23.89
CA VAL A 1024 20.41 21.37 -23.97
C VAL A 1024 20.26 21.96 -25.36
N LYS A 1025 20.27 23.30 -25.47
CA LYS A 1025 20.21 24.03 -26.74
C LYS A 1025 21.32 25.08 -26.82
N GLU A 1026 21.98 25.17 -27.98
CA GLU A 1026 22.99 26.19 -28.27
C GLU A 1026 22.44 27.61 -28.08
N GLY A 1027 23.27 28.49 -27.51
CA GLY A 1027 22.95 29.88 -27.18
C GLY A 1027 22.01 30.06 -25.98
N ARG A 1028 21.70 28.99 -25.24
CA ARG A 1028 20.81 29.05 -24.07
C ARG A 1028 21.59 28.91 -22.77
N PHE A 1029 21.12 29.58 -21.73
CA PHE A 1029 21.67 29.51 -20.38
C PHE A 1029 20.99 28.44 -19.54
N TYR A 1030 21.78 27.81 -18.68
CA TYR A 1030 21.36 26.81 -17.70
C TYR A 1030 22.11 27.03 -16.39
N ALA A 1031 21.63 26.42 -15.31
CA ALA A 1031 22.28 26.45 -14.00
C ALA A 1031 22.75 25.04 -13.64
N GLY A 1032 24.01 24.91 -13.17
CA GLY A 1032 24.66 23.64 -12.93
C GLY A 1032 25.42 23.59 -11.60
N THR A 1033 25.49 22.40 -11.02
CA THR A 1033 26.38 22.05 -9.90
C THR A 1033 26.94 20.64 -10.15
N PHE A 1034 28.25 20.45 -10.06
CA PHE A 1034 28.89 19.15 -10.34
C PHE A 1034 29.78 18.68 -9.20
N ALA A 1035 29.94 17.36 -9.08
CA ALA A 1035 30.75 16.74 -8.03
C ALA A 1035 32.26 16.77 -8.31
N VAL A 1036 32.66 17.35 -9.44
CA VAL A 1036 34.06 17.42 -9.93
C VAL A 1036 34.38 18.85 -10.35
N ASP A 1037 35.67 19.18 -10.34
CA ASP A 1037 36.17 20.47 -10.80
C ASP A 1037 35.97 20.60 -12.31
N ILE A 1038 35.39 21.71 -12.75
CA ILE A 1038 35.11 22.00 -14.16
C ILE A 1038 36.15 22.98 -14.69
N ALA A 1039 36.77 22.66 -15.83
CA ALA A 1039 37.65 23.57 -16.55
C ALA A 1039 36.80 24.66 -17.20
N ALA A 1040 37.10 25.93 -16.95
CA ALA A 1040 36.29 27.06 -17.42
C ALA A 1040 36.56 27.41 -18.89
N THR A 1041 37.74 27.07 -19.41
CA THR A 1041 38.19 27.43 -20.76
C THR A 1041 38.13 26.28 -21.76
N ASP A 1042 37.73 25.08 -21.33
CA ASP A 1042 37.71 23.86 -22.13
C ASP A 1042 36.28 23.26 -22.17
N GLY A 1043 35.83 22.84 -23.36
CA GLY A 1043 34.52 22.21 -23.57
C GLY A 1043 33.60 23.00 -24.50
N TYR A 1044 32.29 22.75 -24.39
CA TYR A 1044 31.24 23.38 -25.21
C TYR A 1044 30.27 24.23 -24.38
N ILE A 1045 30.69 24.61 -23.17
CA ILE A 1045 29.98 25.53 -22.31
C ILE A 1045 30.92 26.64 -21.84
N THR A 1046 30.38 27.83 -21.61
CA THR A 1046 31.08 28.91 -20.91
C THR A 1046 30.45 29.08 -19.53
N PRO A 1047 31.18 28.81 -18.43
CA PRO A 1047 30.67 28.95 -17.07
C PRO A 1047 30.84 30.37 -16.51
N TYR A 1048 29.83 30.81 -15.76
CA TYR A 1048 29.72 32.13 -15.16
C TYR A 1048 29.36 32.05 -13.67
N LYS A 1049 29.97 32.92 -12.87
CA LYS A 1049 29.58 33.24 -11.48
C LYS A 1049 28.56 34.39 -11.46
N VAL A 1050 27.69 34.40 -10.45
CA VAL A 1050 26.74 35.49 -10.23
C VAL A 1050 27.47 36.65 -9.55
N ILE A 1051 27.52 37.82 -10.19
CA ILE A 1051 28.07 39.06 -9.61
C ILE A 1051 26.99 39.77 -8.78
N GLY A 1052 25.74 39.80 -9.27
CA GLY A 1052 24.62 40.36 -8.53
C GLY A 1052 23.49 40.85 -9.44
N VAL A 1053 22.53 41.56 -8.86
CA VAL A 1053 21.39 42.16 -9.57
C VAL A 1053 21.64 43.65 -9.79
N ASN A 1054 21.51 44.11 -11.03
CA ASN A 1054 21.57 45.53 -11.41
C ASN A 1054 20.28 45.91 -12.15
N GLY A 1055 19.36 46.58 -11.44
CA GLY A 1055 18.07 46.98 -12.01
C GLY A 1055 17.22 45.77 -12.43
N ASP A 1056 16.94 45.67 -13.72
CA ASP A 1056 16.23 44.57 -14.38
C ASP A 1056 17.17 43.54 -15.00
N LYS A 1057 18.43 43.45 -14.56
CA LYS A 1057 19.41 42.48 -15.07
C LYS A 1057 20.06 41.67 -13.95
N LEU A 1058 20.29 40.38 -14.23
CA LEU A 1058 21.25 39.55 -13.48
C LEU A 1058 22.60 39.66 -14.17
N VAL A 1059 23.60 40.13 -13.43
CA VAL A 1059 24.97 40.36 -13.93
C VAL A 1059 25.85 39.14 -13.63
N LEU A 1060 26.52 38.65 -14.66
CA LEU A 1060 27.34 37.45 -14.65
C LEU A 1060 28.80 37.78 -14.95
N GLY A 1061 29.73 37.06 -14.32
CA GLY A 1061 31.17 37.12 -14.64
C GLY A 1061 31.68 35.76 -15.06
N ALA A 1062 32.49 35.69 -16.11
CA ALA A 1062 33.08 34.43 -16.56
C ALA A 1062 34.04 33.88 -15.50
N TYR A 1063 34.19 32.56 -15.45
CA TYR A 1063 35.28 31.93 -14.71
C TYR A 1063 36.56 31.95 -15.56
N ASP A 1064 37.70 32.30 -14.95
CA ASP A 1064 38.97 32.42 -15.65
C ASP A 1064 39.74 31.09 -15.78
N ASP A 1065 39.51 30.13 -14.88
CA ASP A 1065 40.32 28.90 -14.79
C ASP A 1065 39.47 27.68 -14.40
N VAL A 1066 39.05 27.57 -13.14
CA VAL A 1066 38.34 26.39 -12.62
C VAL A 1066 37.07 26.79 -11.87
N VAL A 1067 35.98 26.06 -12.11
CA VAL A 1067 34.84 26.01 -11.20
C VAL A 1067 35.06 24.84 -10.25
N GLU A 1068 35.35 25.14 -8.98
CA GLU A 1068 35.57 24.11 -7.97
C GLU A 1068 34.32 23.22 -7.80
N ALA A 1069 34.52 21.94 -7.56
CA ALA A 1069 33.46 20.97 -7.30
C ALA A 1069 32.51 21.44 -6.17
N GLY A 1070 31.21 21.13 -6.32
CA GLY A 1070 30.15 21.55 -5.41
C GLY A 1070 29.71 23.02 -5.55
N THR A 1071 30.41 23.82 -6.34
CA THR A 1071 30.11 25.24 -6.56
C THR A 1071 29.01 25.38 -7.63
N PRO A 1072 27.88 26.05 -7.33
CA PRO A 1072 26.87 26.32 -8.34
C PRO A 1072 27.32 27.44 -9.29
N PHE A 1073 26.97 27.30 -10.57
CA PHE A 1073 27.28 28.29 -11.60
C PHE A 1073 26.19 28.33 -12.68
N ILE A 1074 26.23 29.38 -13.49
CA ILE A 1074 25.38 29.53 -14.69
C ILE A 1074 26.26 29.26 -15.90
N TYR A 1075 25.78 28.54 -16.91
CA TYR A 1075 26.56 28.31 -18.11
C TYR A 1075 25.76 28.60 -19.38
N SER A 1076 26.40 29.24 -20.36
CA SER A 1076 25.90 29.28 -21.73
C SER A 1076 26.34 28.02 -22.46
N VAL A 1077 25.51 27.56 -23.39
CA VAL A 1077 25.83 26.43 -24.26
C VAL A 1077 26.38 26.97 -25.58
N ASP A 1078 27.66 26.73 -25.83
CA ASP A 1078 28.36 27.27 -27.00
C ASP A 1078 28.24 26.34 -28.21
N MET A 1079 28.12 25.03 -27.97
CA MET A 1079 27.91 24.04 -29.01
C MET A 1079 27.06 22.87 -28.51
N VAL A 1080 26.26 22.31 -29.41
CA VAL A 1080 25.51 21.07 -29.20
C VAL A 1080 25.90 20.03 -30.25
N ILE A 1081 26.23 18.82 -29.81
CA ILE A 1081 26.41 17.65 -30.66
C ILE A 1081 25.08 16.89 -30.77
N THR A 1082 24.76 16.44 -31.98
CA THR A 1082 23.61 15.56 -32.22
C THR A 1082 24.02 14.10 -32.14
N THR A 1083 23.25 13.28 -31.43
CA THR A 1083 23.43 11.83 -31.46
C THR A 1083 22.91 11.27 -32.77
N ALA A 1084 23.83 10.77 -33.60
CA ALA A 1084 23.66 10.12 -34.89
C ALA A 1084 22.22 9.65 -35.24
N SER A 1085 21.56 10.39 -36.15
CA SER A 1085 20.54 9.90 -37.12
C SER A 1085 20.06 10.99 -38.10
N GLY A 1086 20.64 12.20 -38.10
CA GLY A 1086 20.25 13.24 -39.08
C GLY A 1086 18.83 13.78 -38.93
N VAL A 1087 18.15 13.49 -37.82
CA VAL A 1087 16.84 14.07 -37.49
C VAL A 1087 17.08 15.34 -36.66
N PRO A 1088 16.60 16.52 -37.10
CA PRO A 1088 16.68 17.73 -36.29
C PRO A 1088 15.87 17.55 -35.01
N THR A 1089 16.54 17.53 -33.86
CA THR A 1089 15.90 17.63 -32.55
C THR A 1089 16.05 19.05 -32.02
N THR A 1090 15.08 19.53 -31.24
CA THR A 1090 15.11 20.86 -30.62
C THR A 1090 16.06 20.95 -29.40
N LEU A 1091 16.72 19.84 -29.04
CA LEU A 1091 17.61 19.63 -27.89
C LEU A 1091 18.71 18.61 -28.27
N GLY A 1092 19.93 18.74 -27.74
CA GLY A 1092 21.04 17.78 -27.95
C GLY A 1092 22.02 17.70 -26.76
N PHE A 1093 23.26 17.29 -27.02
CA PHE A 1093 24.31 17.11 -26.00
C PHE A 1093 25.35 18.23 -26.01
N THR A 1094 25.74 18.75 -24.86
CA THR A 1094 26.92 19.64 -24.74
C THR A 1094 28.00 18.99 -23.88
N GLN A 1095 29.27 19.28 -24.17
CA GLN A 1095 30.41 18.70 -23.47
C GLN A 1095 30.84 19.61 -22.33
N VAL A 1096 31.10 18.98 -21.18
CA VAL A 1096 31.77 19.58 -20.05
C VAL A 1096 33.14 18.93 -19.91
N VAL A 1097 34.18 19.74 -19.73
CA VAL A 1097 35.55 19.27 -19.47
C VAL A 1097 35.88 19.47 -17.99
N THR A 1098 36.48 18.47 -17.38
CA THR A 1098 36.91 18.51 -15.98
C THR A 1098 38.36 18.95 -15.90
N ALA A 1099 38.69 19.74 -14.87
CA ALA A 1099 40.06 20.22 -14.67
C ALA A 1099 41.04 19.08 -14.33
N ASN A 1100 40.54 18.04 -13.64
CA ASN A 1100 41.33 16.89 -13.18
C ASN A 1100 40.99 15.61 -13.95
N ASP A 1101 41.92 14.64 -13.96
CA ASP A 1101 41.70 13.30 -14.50
C ASP A 1101 40.72 12.53 -13.60
N LEU A 1102 39.55 12.19 -14.14
CA LEU A 1102 38.48 11.49 -13.44
C LEU A 1102 38.90 10.10 -12.94
N THR A 1103 39.95 9.50 -13.52
CA THR A 1103 40.46 8.19 -13.08
C THR A 1103 41.12 8.22 -11.70
N GLU A 1104 41.49 9.41 -11.21
CA GLU A 1104 42.05 9.62 -9.87
C GLU A 1104 40.97 9.59 -8.78
N GLY A 1105 39.74 9.99 -9.11
CA GLY A 1105 38.56 9.79 -8.27
C GLY A 1105 38.32 10.86 -7.19
N ASN A 1106 38.62 12.13 -7.47
CA ASN A 1106 38.32 13.24 -6.56
C ASN A 1106 36.88 13.75 -6.76
N TYR A 1107 35.98 13.49 -5.81
CA TYR A 1107 34.60 13.96 -5.85
C TYR A 1107 34.18 14.64 -4.54
N THR A 1108 33.31 15.63 -4.64
CA THR A 1108 32.57 16.17 -3.49
C THR A 1108 31.07 16.14 -3.76
N TYR A 1109 30.30 15.85 -2.73
CA TYR A 1109 28.83 15.87 -2.78
C TYR A 1109 28.24 17.01 -1.94
N GLU A 1110 29.10 17.85 -1.35
CA GLU A 1110 28.70 19.06 -0.64
C GLU A 1110 28.39 20.18 -1.64
N THR A 1111 27.30 20.91 -1.40
CA THR A 1111 26.92 22.05 -2.25
C THR A 1111 27.23 23.37 -1.57
N LYS A 1112 27.68 24.35 -2.35
CA LYS A 1112 27.93 25.72 -1.89
C LYS A 1112 26.76 26.64 -2.23
N ASN A 1113 26.69 27.78 -1.54
CA ASN A 1113 25.92 28.95 -1.96
C ASN A 1113 26.91 30.04 -2.40
N VAL A 1114 26.76 30.54 -3.63
CA VAL A 1114 27.55 31.65 -4.14
C VAL A 1114 26.62 32.78 -4.59
N ASN A 1115 26.57 33.84 -3.78
CA ASN A 1115 25.88 35.09 -4.07
C ASN A 1115 24.43 34.92 -4.56
N GLY A 1116 23.58 34.24 -3.78
CA GLY A 1116 22.19 33.97 -4.16
C GLY A 1116 21.97 32.61 -4.78
N LEU A 1117 22.97 32.03 -5.43
CA LEU A 1117 22.83 30.78 -6.18
C LEU A 1117 23.19 29.59 -5.30
N GLN A 1118 22.20 28.73 -5.03
CA GLN A 1118 22.31 27.51 -4.23
C GLN A 1118 22.37 26.28 -5.14
N GLY A 1119 23.42 25.47 -4.97
CA GLY A 1119 23.59 24.22 -5.71
C GLY A 1119 22.65 23.10 -5.26
N VAL A 1120 22.29 22.23 -6.20
CA VAL A 1120 21.51 21.00 -6.00
C VAL A 1120 22.27 19.87 -6.67
N LEU A 1121 22.76 18.89 -5.92
CA LEU A 1121 23.71 17.91 -6.44
C LEU A 1121 23.22 16.47 -6.35
N THR A 1122 22.81 15.99 -5.17
CA THR A 1122 22.50 14.57 -4.96
C THR A 1122 21.02 14.22 -4.91
N GLU A 1123 20.13 15.18 -4.66
CA GLU A 1123 18.69 14.95 -4.61
C GLU A 1123 17.94 16.11 -5.25
N ALA A 1124 16.83 15.83 -5.93
CA ALA A 1124 16.01 16.88 -6.50
C ALA A 1124 15.36 17.71 -5.39
N VAL A 1125 15.36 19.03 -5.55
CA VAL A 1125 14.80 19.96 -4.57
C VAL A 1125 13.57 20.65 -5.16
N LYS A 1126 12.46 20.58 -4.45
CA LYS A 1126 11.27 21.37 -4.78
C LYS A 1126 11.34 22.74 -4.12
N ILE A 1127 11.62 23.78 -4.91
CA ILE A 1127 11.75 25.15 -4.40
C ILE A 1127 10.37 25.80 -4.20
N PRO A 1128 10.16 26.55 -3.10
CA PRO A 1128 8.88 27.18 -2.81
C PRO A 1128 8.61 28.39 -3.71
N ALA A 1129 7.34 28.78 -3.79
CA ALA A 1129 6.89 29.97 -4.53
C ALA A 1129 7.65 31.23 -4.06
N GLY A 1130 8.04 32.08 -5.01
CA GLY A 1130 8.79 33.31 -4.72
C GLY A 1130 10.32 33.15 -4.69
N LYS A 1131 10.86 31.94 -4.82
CA LYS A 1131 12.27 31.71 -5.18
C LYS A 1131 12.44 31.77 -6.70
N ALA A 1132 13.66 31.99 -7.20
CA ALA A 1132 13.92 32.06 -8.63
C ALA A 1132 14.83 30.91 -9.12
N TYR A 1133 14.81 30.62 -10.42
CA TYR A 1133 15.64 29.61 -11.06
C TYR A 1133 15.77 29.91 -12.56
N ILE A 1134 16.70 29.24 -13.26
CA ILE A 1134 16.75 29.28 -14.73
C ILE A 1134 15.82 28.21 -15.29
N ASN A 1135 14.80 28.64 -16.04
CA ASN A 1135 13.82 27.72 -16.63
C ASN A 1135 14.32 27.09 -17.95
N ASN A 1136 13.56 26.16 -18.52
CA ASN A 1136 13.92 25.47 -19.76
C ASN A 1136 14.08 26.38 -20.99
N SER A 1137 13.58 27.63 -20.94
CA SER A 1137 13.83 28.63 -22.00
C SER A 1137 15.15 29.37 -21.86
N GLY A 1138 15.89 29.16 -20.76
CA GLY A 1138 17.12 29.85 -20.39
C GLY A 1138 16.89 31.22 -19.74
N ALA A 1139 15.67 31.47 -19.26
CA ALA A 1139 15.30 32.73 -18.62
C ALA A 1139 15.22 32.55 -17.10
N VAL A 1140 15.56 33.61 -16.35
CA VAL A 1140 15.36 33.63 -14.91
C VAL A 1140 13.88 33.78 -14.61
N ALA A 1141 13.30 32.79 -13.94
CA ALA A 1141 11.88 32.72 -13.64
C ALA A 1141 11.64 32.57 -12.13
N VAL A 1142 10.52 33.12 -11.66
CA VAL A 1142 10.05 32.90 -10.28
C VAL A 1142 9.25 31.60 -10.22
N ALA A 1143 9.53 30.78 -9.22
CA ALA A 1143 8.79 29.54 -8.97
C ALA A 1143 7.29 29.85 -8.77
N PRO A 1144 6.39 29.13 -9.46
CA PRO A 1144 4.95 29.35 -9.35
C PRO A 1144 4.43 28.92 -7.96
N GLU A 1145 3.16 29.20 -7.65
CA GLU A 1145 2.56 28.83 -6.36
C GLU A 1145 2.70 27.33 -5.99
N ALA A 1146 2.77 26.45 -7.00
CA ALA A 1146 2.95 25.02 -6.82
C ALA A 1146 4.40 24.60 -6.47
N GLY A 1147 5.34 25.55 -6.48
CA GLY A 1147 6.78 25.32 -6.44
C GLY A 1147 7.35 24.94 -7.82
N ALA A 1148 8.68 24.85 -7.92
CA ALA A 1148 9.38 24.33 -9.08
C ALA A 1148 10.36 23.23 -8.66
N ASP A 1149 10.48 22.17 -9.46
CA ASP A 1149 11.41 21.08 -9.18
C ASP A 1149 12.77 21.37 -9.84
N ILE A 1150 13.82 21.32 -9.03
CA ILE A 1150 15.21 21.49 -9.46
C ILE A 1150 15.85 20.12 -9.38
N ALA A 1151 16.23 19.57 -10.53
CA ALA A 1151 16.87 18.26 -10.59
C ALA A 1151 18.26 18.27 -9.93
N ALA A 1152 18.75 17.08 -9.58
CA ALA A 1152 20.16 16.86 -9.29
C ALA A 1152 21.05 17.44 -10.41
N ASN A 1153 22.22 17.93 -10.03
CA ASN A 1153 23.13 18.74 -10.85
C ASN A 1153 22.61 20.14 -11.23
N GLY A 1154 21.46 20.58 -10.71
CA GLY A 1154 20.93 21.93 -10.94
C GLY A 1154 21.42 22.97 -9.94
N ALA A 1155 20.85 24.17 -10.03
CA ALA A 1155 20.94 25.19 -8.99
C ALA A 1155 19.72 26.12 -9.05
N TYR A 1156 19.45 26.83 -7.95
CA TYR A 1156 18.37 27.81 -7.86
C TYR A 1156 18.79 29.03 -7.05
N PHE A 1157 18.03 30.11 -7.18
CA PHE A 1157 18.26 31.31 -6.40
C PHE A 1157 17.49 31.28 -5.09
N ASN A 1158 18.21 31.33 -3.98
CA ASN A 1158 17.63 31.25 -2.63
C ASN A 1158 17.12 32.61 -2.11
N GLY A 1159 17.26 33.68 -2.88
CA GLY A 1159 16.80 35.02 -2.52
C GLY A 1159 17.80 35.86 -1.72
N ASP A 1160 19.09 35.55 -1.75
CA ASP A 1160 20.15 36.35 -1.11
C ASP A 1160 21.20 36.92 -2.09
N ALA A 1161 20.87 37.02 -3.39
CA ALA A 1161 21.75 37.64 -4.37
C ALA A 1161 22.01 39.12 -4.03
N SER A 1162 23.27 39.53 -4.08
CA SER A 1162 23.68 40.92 -3.85
C SER A 1162 23.26 41.82 -5.00
N THR A 1163 23.10 43.13 -4.75
CA THR A 1163 23.02 44.12 -5.83
C THR A 1163 24.40 44.56 -6.27
N THR A 1164 24.59 44.84 -7.55
CA THR A 1164 25.89 45.29 -8.10
C THR A 1164 25.75 46.48 -9.04
N SER A 1165 26.81 47.28 -9.14
CA SER A 1165 27.00 48.31 -10.17
C SER A 1165 28.04 47.92 -11.21
N GLU A 1166 28.66 46.75 -11.07
CA GLU A 1166 29.60 46.21 -12.05
C GLU A 1166 28.85 45.84 -13.34
N GLU A 1167 29.50 46.00 -14.50
CA GLU A 1167 28.90 45.66 -15.79
C GLU A 1167 28.87 44.14 -16.05
N GLY A 1168 29.82 43.40 -15.45
CA GLY A 1168 30.02 41.96 -15.68
C GLY A 1168 30.49 41.65 -17.10
N ASP A 1169 30.62 40.35 -17.39
CA ASP A 1169 30.98 39.83 -18.71
C ASP A 1169 29.74 39.49 -19.55
N GLU A 1170 28.61 39.17 -18.90
CA GLU A 1170 27.34 38.84 -19.54
C GLU A 1170 26.14 39.20 -18.65
N THR A 1171 24.95 39.38 -19.23
CA THR A 1171 23.72 39.69 -18.47
C THR A 1171 22.50 38.89 -18.91
N LEU A 1172 21.63 38.56 -17.96
CA LEU A 1172 20.31 38.00 -18.22
C LEU A 1172 19.21 39.00 -17.83
N GLU A 1173 18.31 39.28 -18.77
CA GLU A 1173 17.17 40.16 -18.55
C GLU A 1173 16.16 39.55 -17.55
N LEU A 1174 15.67 40.36 -16.62
CA LEU A 1174 14.76 39.97 -15.55
C LEU A 1174 13.35 40.51 -15.81
N GLY A 1175 12.37 39.61 -15.77
CA GLY A 1175 10.96 40.00 -15.80
C GLY A 1175 10.56 40.87 -14.59
N LYS A 1176 9.41 41.56 -14.70
CA LYS A 1176 8.84 42.33 -13.58
C LYS A 1176 8.73 41.46 -12.32
N GLN A 1177 9.25 41.97 -11.20
CA GLN A 1177 9.30 41.31 -9.89
C GLN A 1177 10.25 40.10 -9.75
N VAL A 1178 10.98 39.69 -10.80
CA VAL A 1178 11.98 38.62 -10.70
C VAL A 1178 13.18 39.05 -9.85
N GLY A 1179 13.61 40.31 -9.96
CA GLY A 1179 14.66 40.90 -9.11
C GLY A 1179 14.37 40.75 -7.61
N ASN A 1180 13.11 40.90 -7.20
CA ASN A 1180 12.69 40.74 -5.81
C ASN A 1180 12.88 39.30 -5.31
N ALA A 1181 12.66 38.30 -6.17
CA ALA A 1181 12.85 36.90 -5.84
C ALA A 1181 14.33 36.50 -5.75
N LEU A 1182 15.20 37.22 -6.48
CA LEU A 1182 16.66 37.04 -6.46
C LEU A 1182 17.30 37.63 -5.20
N THR A 1183 16.86 38.81 -4.76
CA THR A 1183 17.45 39.54 -3.61
C THR A 1183 16.66 39.41 -2.31
N GLY A 1184 15.46 38.81 -2.34
CA GLY A 1184 14.58 38.66 -1.17
C GLY A 1184 13.85 39.94 -0.74
N ILE A 1185 13.86 40.99 -1.57
CA ILE A 1185 13.28 42.32 -1.25
C ILE A 1185 11.88 42.44 -1.87
N ASP A 1186 10.83 42.44 -1.05
CA ASP A 1186 9.43 42.65 -1.51
C ASP A 1186 9.12 44.15 -1.69
N ALA A 1187 9.15 44.63 -2.95
CA ALA A 1187 8.81 46.01 -3.28
C ALA A 1187 7.30 46.35 -3.17
N THR A 1188 6.40 45.39 -2.88
CA THR A 1188 4.94 45.57 -2.94
C THR A 1188 4.22 45.73 -1.60
N LYS A 1189 4.92 45.64 -0.46
CA LYS A 1189 4.36 46.06 0.83
C LYS A 1189 4.31 47.58 0.95
N VAL A 1190 3.32 48.21 0.32
CA VAL A 1190 2.95 49.60 0.61
C VAL A 1190 2.20 49.62 1.94
N ILE A 1191 2.94 49.88 3.01
CA ILE A 1191 2.36 50.14 4.33
C ILE A 1191 1.91 51.59 4.33
N VAL A 1192 0.62 51.83 4.50
CA VAL A 1192 0.07 53.19 4.70
C VAL A 1192 0.58 53.70 6.04
N LEU A 1193 1.62 54.51 5.99
CA LEU A 1193 2.18 55.15 7.17
C LEU A 1193 1.22 56.21 7.71
N PRO A 1194 1.11 56.38 9.05
CA PRO A 1194 0.33 57.46 9.65
C PRO A 1194 0.70 58.83 9.06
N ALA A 1195 -0.24 59.79 9.08
CA ALA A 1195 -0.03 61.11 8.46
C ALA A 1195 1.23 61.85 8.97
N LYS A 1196 1.71 61.50 10.17
CA LYS A 1196 3.01 61.91 10.71
C LYS A 1196 3.75 60.70 11.28
N VAL A 1197 5.05 60.63 11.06
CA VAL A 1197 5.93 59.53 11.46
C VAL A 1197 7.27 60.04 11.99
N ASP A 1198 7.88 59.24 12.85
CA ASP A 1198 9.27 59.39 13.24
C ASP A 1198 10.17 58.60 12.26
N VAL A 1199 11.39 59.09 12.05
CA VAL A 1199 12.43 58.47 11.22
C VAL A 1199 13.61 58.13 12.11
N TYR A 1200 14.03 56.86 12.11
CA TYR A 1200 15.22 56.38 12.80
C TYR A 1200 16.25 55.86 11.78
N SER A 1201 17.54 55.92 12.12
CA SER A 1201 18.54 55.10 11.45
C SER A 1201 18.30 53.62 11.74
N ILE A 1202 18.93 52.72 10.98
CA ILE A 1202 18.83 51.28 11.23
C ILE A 1202 19.33 50.88 12.63
N ASP A 1203 20.24 51.67 13.20
CA ASP A 1203 20.80 51.48 14.56
C ASP A 1203 19.89 52.07 15.67
N GLY A 1204 18.67 52.52 15.34
CA GLY A 1204 17.69 53.00 16.30
C GLY A 1204 17.88 54.45 16.75
N LYS A 1205 18.75 55.24 16.10
CA LYS A 1205 18.92 56.66 16.40
C LYS A 1205 17.82 57.49 15.74
N LEU A 1206 17.08 58.28 16.51
CA LEU A 1206 16.06 59.19 16.00
C LEU A 1206 16.71 60.29 15.13
N LEU A 1207 16.29 60.37 13.87
CA LEU A 1207 16.79 61.35 12.89
C LEU A 1207 15.78 62.47 12.64
N ARG A 1208 14.48 62.17 12.65
CA ARG A 1208 13.39 63.16 12.46
C ARG A 1208 12.17 62.75 13.27
N GLN A 1209 11.47 63.71 13.86
CA GLN A 1209 10.30 63.45 14.71
C GLN A 1209 9.03 64.10 14.13
N GLY A 1210 7.92 63.36 14.11
CA GLY A 1210 6.58 63.87 13.78
C GLY A 1210 6.44 64.49 12.40
N VAL A 1211 7.26 64.08 11.43
CA VAL A 1211 7.26 64.63 10.07
C VAL A 1211 6.14 64.01 9.24
N LYS A 1212 5.55 64.76 8.30
CA LYS A 1212 4.56 64.20 7.37
C LYS A 1212 5.16 62.98 6.66
N SER A 1213 4.44 61.85 6.64
CA SER A 1213 4.94 60.60 6.05
C SER A 1213 5.42 60.76 4.62
N SER A 1214 4.75 61.60 3.82
CA SER A 1214 5.16 61.95 2.45
C SER A 1214 6.50 62.69 2.31
N ASN A 1215 6.99 63.29 3.40
CA ASN A 1215 8.26 64.01 3.44
C ASN A 1215 9.33 63.31 4.28
N ALA A 1216 8.99 62.19 4.93
CA ALA A 1216 9.84 61.54 5.92
C ALA A 1216 11.18 61.09 5.31
N ALA A 1217 11.13 60.51 4.10
CA ALA A 1217 12.29 60.05 3.35
C ALA A 1217 13.06 61.15 2.60
N LYS A 1218 12.49 62.37 2.46
CA LYS A 1218 13.00 63.38 1.53
C LYS A 1218 14.34 63.96 2.00
N ASN A 1219 15.35 63.97 1.14
CA ASN A 1219 16.71 64.45 1.44
C ASN A 1219 17.43 63.68 2.57
N LEU A 1220 17.09 62.40 2.77
CA LEU A 1220 17.97 61.51 3.53
C LEU A 1220 19.01 60.93 2.56
N PRO A 1221 20.25 60.66 3.01
CA PRO A 1221 21.22 59.89 2.22
C PRO A 1221 20.64 58.53 1.80
N ALA A 1222 21.16 57.97 0.71
CA ALA A 1222 20.78 56.62 0.30
C ALA A 1222 21.12 55.61 1.42
N GLY A 1223 20.15 54.76 1.79
CA GLY A 1223 20.29 53.84 2.91
C GLY A 1223 18.96 53.33 3.46
N VAL A 1224 19.02 52.38 4.40
CA VAL A 1224 17.82 51.80 5.03
C VAL A 1224 17.51 52.53 6.34
N TYR A 1225 16.28 53.01 6.49
CA TYR A 1225 15.78 53.75 7.65
C TYR A 1225 14.53 53.08 8.22
N VAL A 1226 14.22 53.34 9.49
CA VAL A 1226 12.92 52.93 10.08
C VAL A 1226 12.01 54.15 10.11
N ILE A 1227 11.01 54.19 9.24
CA ILE A 1227 10.04 55.28 9.11
C ILE A 1227 8.67 54.78 9.55
N GLY A 1228 8.12 55.37 10.62
CA GLY A 1228 6.80 54.98 11.15
C GLY A 1228 6.70 53.49 11.53
N GLY A 1229 7.81 52.93 12.05
CA GLY A 1229 7.90 51.52 12.46
C GLY A 1229 8.23 50.55 11.33
N GLN A 1230 8.46 51.02 10.10
CA GLN A 1230 8.76 50.18 8.94
C GLN A 1230 10.13 50.45 8.35
N LYS A 1231 10.84 49.40 7.91
CA LYS A 1231 12.11 49.55 7.19
C LYS A 1231 11.83 50.09 5.78
N VAL A 1232 12.35 51.26 5.47
CA VAL A 1232 12.20 51.97 4.19
C VAL A 1232 13.59 52.21 3.61
N LEU A 1233 13.81 51.74 2.38
CA LEU A 1233 15.00 52.08 1.60
C LEU A 1233 14.82 53.46 0.97
N VAL A 1234 15.69 54.40 1.33
CA VAL A 1234 15.82 55.69 0.63
C VAL A 1234 16.87 55.49 -0.47
N LYS A 1235 16.49 55.78 -1.71
CA LYS A 1235 17.33 55.66 -2.90
C LYS A 1235 18.02 56.98 -3.21
#